data_AF-A0A977PJE5-F1
#
_entry.id   AF-A0A977PJE5-F1
#
_cell.length_a   1.000
_cell.length_b   1.000
_cell.length_c   1.000
_cell.angle_alpha   90.00
_cell.angle_beta   90.00
_cell.angle_gamma   90.00
#
_symmetry.space_group_name_H-M   'P 1'
#
loop_
_entity.id
_entity.type
_entity.pdbx_description
1 polymer ?
#
loop_
_entity_poly.entity_id
_entity_poly.type
_entity_poly.pdbx_seq_one_letter_code
_entity_poly.pdbx_strand_id
1 'polypeptide(L)'
;MIFLSIFMDFFFSNQTFDKKSVKILIFWFLINFGTCKTASLVDNLKFLGSRLSTKAGVSLGIDDLKIPFIKKRLLLNADNDTKKVEKNFLRGIITSSEKFQKFIDIWNNTNEVLTDESVKNFRQTNVLNPIYMMAFSGARGNISQVRQLVGIRGLMSDSRGEILDLPIKRNFREGLRVTEYLISCYGARKGIIDTALRTASSGYLTRKLAYVAQDIKIARVNCNTFKGILVTPVVKNKEVFLSVEKRLFGRVLAKSVLDKKNKIVACRGQDVCKFLAKKIIKNSLTKRIFIRSPLTCEMVRGVCQLCYGWNLAYGRLIEIGEAVGIIAAQSIGEPGTQLTMRTFHTGGVFCGNMIDKIYAPHKGILSYDRLSSMKQIRTKFGEKVFLNLKKLPIYIKENRFSVSKIELPAYTKIFLKPGHRVQYKQVIAEVSSFSEFFNKNSEIGSSFINLKKEMKASVEGQVYFEKELGFESKKIVLWILRGDIISFFSFACDVFCFQKKVRKKKNYFIEKRVYFSQKRQFKLFQFCNLFKIGLLFKSRSFGLDIRNFSICNILAFWGSILSLLGIESFFSFEIFNFSGFFEEECLKVDSKKRFLFYTEKNEIILRNKSFKFCIGNFIRNQENFCKFLGQIVRVQKNKIVIRNGLSNILSKNTKFFLRNRDLILKNGTLFYLFYKESKTGDIVQGLPKVEALLEARTSSGNFNLQKDNLHYRLKIFFEFYKKKYGFSLAAQKSIEKIQSFIVDSIQYVYQSQSIDISDKHIEIVVKQMTKKVVVLEKGDTDFLVGEVVNFYRIHNLNKFLVNKVKYEFLLQGITRSSLKNNSFLSASSFQETARILVQAAIQGEEDWIVGLKENIILGRLIPVGTGI
;
A
#
# COMPACT_ATOMS: atom_id res chain seq x y z
N MET A 1 -10.57 -26.73 -41.61
CA MET A 1 -11.67 -27.44 -42.31
C MET A 1 -12.78 -27.92 -41.38
N ILE A 2 -12.53 -28.66 -40.28
CA ILE A 2 -13.62 -29.20 -39.42
C ILE A 2 -14.48 -28.09 -38.77
N PHE A 3 -13.86 -26.98 -38.34
CA PHE A 3 -14.58 -25.85 -37.74
C PHE A 3 -15.53 -25.16 -38.74
N LEU A 4 -15.27 -25.23 -40.06
CA LEU A 4 -16.14 -24.67 -41.09
C LEU A 4 -17.45 -25.45 -41.26
N SER A 5 -17.48 -26.74 -40.97
CA SER A 5 -18.70 -27.55 -41.13
C SER A 5 -19.87 -27.11 -40.24
N ILE A 6 -19.57 -26.41 -39.13
CA ILE A 6 -20.58 -25.83 -38.23
C ILE A 6 -21.07 -24.46 -38.74
N PHE A 7 -20.21 -23.75 -39.49
CA PHE A 7 -20.46 -22.42 -40.05
C PHE A 7 -20.69 -22.55 -41.56
N MET A 8 -21.78 -23.19 -41.99
CA MET A 8 -22.16 -23.12 -43.40
C MET A 8 -22.34 -21.64 -43.82
N ASP A 9 -21.66 -21.29 -44.92
CA ASP A 9 -21.63 -20.09 -45.77
C ASP A 9 -21.33 -18.68 -45.22
N PHE A 10 -21.41 -18.39 -43.92
CA PHE A 10 -21.43 -16.98 -43.48
C PHE A 10 -20.14 -16.42 -42.82
N PHE A 11 -19.19 -17.25 -42.37
CA PHE A 11 -18.06 -16.74 -41.58
C PHE A 11 -16.77 -17.57 -41.73
N PHE A 12 -15.76 -17.00 -42.39
CA PHE A 12 -14.41 -17.53 -42.44
C PHE A 12 -13.48 -16.74 -41.49
N SER A 13 -12.81 -17.43 -40.57
CA SER A 13 -11.80 -16.81 -39.71
C SER A 13 -10.55 -17.68 -39.66
N ASN A 14 -9.42 -17.12 -40.12
CA ASN A 14 -8.10 -17.76 -40.06
C ASN A 14 -7.31 -17.21 -38.86
N GLN A 15 -7.85 -17.36 -37.65
CA GLN A 15 -7.23 -16.90 -36.40
C GLN A 15 -7.27 -17.98 -35.33
N THR A 16 -6.31 -17.95 -34.41
CA THR A 16 -6.31 -18.82 -33.22
C THR A 16 -7.40 -18.37 -32.25
N PHE A 17 -8.25 -19.31 -31.83
CA PHE A 17 -9.34 -19.02 -30.92
C PHE A 17 -8.92 -19.14 -29.45
N ASP A 18 -8.63 -18.00 -28.81
CA ASP A 18 -8.52 -17.87 -27.36
C ASP A 18 -9.90 -17.75 -26.69
N LYS A 19 -9.99 -17.97 -25.37
CA LYS A 19 -11.21 -17.76 -24.58
C LYS A 19 -11.90 -16.41 -24.83
N LYS A 20 -11.11 -15.33 -25.00
CA LYS A 20 -11.64 -13.99 -25.31
C LYS A 20 -12.25 -13.92 -26.70
N SER A 21 -11.57 -14.49 -27.69
CA SER A 21 -12.04 -14.49 -29.08
C SER A 21 -13.32 -15.34 -29.24
N VAL A 22 -13.41 -16.48 -28.56
CA VAL A 22 -14.64 -17.30 -28.51
C VAL A 22 -15.80 -16.51 -27.89
N LYS A 23 -15.55 -15.77 -26.80
CA LYS A 23 -16.59 -14.89 -26.22
C LYS A 23 -17.03 -13.79 -27.19
N ILE A 24 -16.11 -13.21 -27.96
CA ILE A 24 -16.42 -12.20 -28.98
C ILE A 24 -17.24 -12.82 -30.13
N LEU A 25 -16.89 -14.05 -30.56
CA LEU A 25 -17.62 -14.80 -31.57
C LEU A 25 -19.06 -15.07 -31.14
N ILE A 26 -19.26 -15.61 -29.93
CA ILE A 26 -20.59 -15.86 -29.36
C ILE A 26 -21.39 -14.56 -29.26
N PHE A 27 -20.75 -13.48 -28.79
CA PHE A 27 -21.41 -12.18 -28.69
C PHE A 27 -21.82 -11.59 -30.05
N TRP A 28 -20.95 -11.74 -31.07
CA TRP A 28 -21.26 -11.31 -32.44
C TRP A 28 -22.42 -12.12 -33.03
N PHE A 29 -22.42 -13.44 -32.81
CA PHE A 29 -23.48 -14.32 -33.28
C PHE A 29 -24.82 -14.02 -32.58
N LEU A 30 -24.80 -13.72 -31.28
CA LEU A 30 -25.98 -13.30 -30.52
C LEU A 30 -26.62 -12.02 -31.06
N ILE A 31 -25.80 -11.04 -31.48
CA ILE A 31 -26.29 -9.78 -32.05
C ILE A 31 -26.93 -10.01 -33.43
N ASN A 32 -26.33 -10.85 -34.27
CA ASN A 32 -26.75 -10.99 -35.67
C ASN A 32 -27.86 -12.03 -35.88
N PHE A 33 -27.84 -13.13 -35.13
CA PHE A 33 -28.70 -14.29 -35.36
C PHE A 33 -29.66 -14.60 -34.20
N GLY A 34 -29.54 -13.88 -33.08
CA GLY A 34 -30.42 -14.03 -31.91
C GLY A 34 -30.07 -15.22 -31.01
N THR A 35 -30.85 -15.39 -29.94
CA THR A 35 -30.54 -16.32 -28.84
C THR A 35 -30.63 -17.80 -29.22
N CYS A 36 -31.70 -18.23 -29.91
CA CYS A 36 -31.93 -19.65 -30.22
C CYS A 36 -30.82 -20.26 -31.10
N LYS A 37 -30.45 -19.60 -32.20
CA LYS A 37 -29.35 -20.05 -33.05
C LYS A 37 -28.03 -20.04 -32.30
N THR A 38 -27.81 -19.04 -31.43
CA THR A 38 -26.58 -18.95 -30.64
C THR A 38 -26.45 -20.12 -29.66
N ALA A 39 -27.55 -20.54 -29.03
CA ALA A 39 -27.55 -21.69 -28.13
C ALA A 39 -27.11 -22.96 -28.87
N SER A 40 -27.69 -23.24 -30.04
CA SER A 40 -27.29 -24.37 -30.89
C SER A 40 -25.82 -24.32 -31.29
N LEU A 41 -25.31 -23.13 -31.66
CA LEU A 41 -23.89 -22.94 -31.96
C LEU A 41 -23.00 -23.22 -30.75
N VAL A 42 -23.38 -22.77 -29.55
CA VAL A 42 -22.60 -22.99 -28.32
C VAL A 42 -22.55 -24.47 -27.97
N ASP A 43 -23.65 -25.20 -28.13
CA ASP A 43 -23.69 -26.65 -27.93
C ASP A 43 -22.79 -27.37 -28.94
N ASN A 44 -22.85 -27.01 -30.22
CA ASN A 44 -21.98 -27.57 -31.25
C ASN A 44 -20.50 -27.28 -30.97
N LEU A 45 -20.16 -26.07 -30.55
CA LEU A 45 -18.80 -25.71 -30.12
C LEU A 45 -18.35 -26.51 -28.91
N LYS A 46 -19.24 -26.79 -27.95
CA LYS A 46 -18.94 -27.63 -26.79
C LYS A 46 -18.63 -29.07 -27.20
N PHE A 47 -19.45 -29.68 -28.06
CA PHE A 47 -19.21 -31.03 -28.57
C PHE A 47 -17.92 -31.12 -29.38
N LEU A 48 -17.71 -30.19 -30.32
CA LEU A 48 -16.50 -30.14 -31.13
C LEU A 48 -15.26 -29.90 -30.25
N GLY A 49 -15.34 -28.97 -29.31
CA GLY A 49 -14.25 -28.68 -28.38
C GLY A 49 -13.87 -29.90 -27.54
N SER A 50 -14.87 -30.64 -27.04
CA SER A 50 -14.65 -31.88 -26.28
C SER A 50 -13.96 -32.94 -27.14
N ARG A 51 -14.45 -33.16 -28.38
CA ARG A 51 -13.88 -34.15 -29.32
C ARG A 51 -12.46 -33.80 -29.78
N LEU A 52 -12.17 -32.53 -30.03
CA LEU A 52 -10.82 -32.10 -30.42
C LEU A 52 -9.86 -32.12 -29.22
N SER A 53 -10.35 -31.79 -28.02
CA SER A 53 -9.56 -31.87 -26.79
C SER A 53 -9.13 -33.31 -26.49
N THR A 54 -10.02 -34.29 -26.66
CA THR A 54 -9.67 -35.70 -26.48
C THR A 54 -8.67 -36.18 -27.53
N LYS A 55 -8.86 -35.81 -28.80
CA LYS A 55 -7.90 -36.12 -29.88
C LYS A 55 -6.53 -35.46 -29.68
N ALA A 56 -6.50 -34.24 -29.15
CA ALA A 56 -5.25 -33.53 -28.91
C ALA A 56 -4.43 -34.16 -27.79
N GLY A 57 -5.05 -34.91 -26.86
CA GLY A 57 -4.34 -35.67 -25.83
C GLY A 57 -3.37 -34.83 -24.99
N VAL A 58 -3.73 -33.57 -24.69
CA VAL A 58 -2.82 -32.64 -24.01
C VAL A 58 -2.54 -33.11 -22.59
N SER A 59 -1.34 -33.65 -22.38
CA SER A 59 -0.79 -34.01 -21.07
C SER A 59 0.18 -32.95 -20.56
N LEU A 60 0.46 -32.93 -19.26
CA LEU A 60 1.51 -32.09 -18.66
C LEU A 60 2.53 -32.99 -17.97
N GLY A 61 3.76 -32.96 -18.47
CA GLY A 61 4.90 -33.64 -17.87
C GLY A 61 5.82 -32.70 -17.11
N ILE A 62 6.79 -33.27 -16.39
CA ILE A 62 7.83 -32.48 -15.71
C ILE A 62 8.73 -31.77 -16.73
N ASP A 63 8.94 -32.36 -17.91
CA ASP A 63 9.83 -31.81 -18.94
C ASP A 63 9.28 -30.57 -19.63
N ASP A 64 7.96 -30.41 -19.66
CA ASP A 64 7.28 -29.24 -20.20
C ASP A 64 7.63 -27.95 -19.43
N LEU A 65 8.04 -28.06 -18.16
CA LEU A 65 8.39 -26.95 -17.28
C LEU A 65 9.78 -26.35 -17.60
N LYS A 66 10.04 -25.93 -18.84
CA LYS A 66 11.38 -25.53 -19.30
C LYS A 66 11.86 -24.21 -18.67
N ILE A 67 12.84 -24.32 -17.75
CA ILE A 67 13.42 -23.17 -17.04
C ILE A 67 14.22 -22.30 -18.01
N PRO A 68 14.03 -20.97 -18.04
CA PRO A 68 14.81 -20.09 -18.89
C PRO A 68 16.28 -20.07 -18.45
N PHE A 69 17.20 -20.31 -19.39
CA PHE A 69 18.65 -20.32 -19.13
C PHE A 69 19.16 -19.01 -18.52
N ILE A 70 18.50 -17.89 -18.86
CA ILE A 70 18.81 -16.53 -18.39
C ILE A 70 18.60 -16.37 -16.88
N LYS A 71 17.82 -17.26 -16.24
CA LYS A 71 17.48 -17.18 -14.80
C LYS A 71 18.71 -17.04 -13.91
N LYS A 72 19.72 -17.90 -14.09
CA LYS A 72 20.95 -17.89 -13.26
C LYS A 72 21.64 -16.52 -13.32
N ARG A 73 21.70 -15.91 -14.50
CA ARG A 73 22.33 -14.59 -14.69
C ARG A 73 21.55 -13.45 -14.04
N LEU A 74 20.22 -13.47 -14.14
CA LEU A 74 19.37 -12.46 -13.50
C LEU A 74 19.47 -12.52 -11.98
N LEU A 75 19.53 -13.72 -11.40
CA LEU A 75 19.74 -13.89 -9.95
C LEU A 75 21.11 -13.37 -9.50
N LEU A 76 22.17 -13.64 -10.26
CA LEU A 76 23.50 -13.10 -9.97
C LEU A 76 23.53 -11.56 -10.02
N ASN A 77 22.85 -10.96 -11.00
CA ASN A 77 22.73 -9.51 -11.10
C ASN A 77 21.99 -8.93 -9.88
N ALA A 78 20.85 -9.55 -9.51
CA ALA A 78 20.07 -9.16 -8.34
C ALA A 78 20.90 -9.25 -7.05
N ASP A 79 21.63 -10.35 -6.85
CA ASP A 79 22.49 -10.57 -5.68
C ASP A 79 23.67 -9.58 -5.62
N ASN A 80 24.19 -9.14 -6.77
CA ASN A 80 25.22 -8.11 -6.82
C ASN A 80 24.65 -6.73 -6.47
N ASP A 81 23.43 -6.43 -6.91
CA ASP A 81 22.77 -5.16 -6.60
C ASP A 81 22.34 -5.08 -5.13
N THR A 82 21.85 -6.17 -4.53
CA THR A 82 21.56 -6.22 -3.08
C THR A 82 22.83 -6.03 -2.26
N LYS A 83 23.96 -6.66 -2.64
CA LYS A 83 25.27 -6.42 -2.00
C LYS A 83 25.72 -4.96 -2.11
N LYS A 84 25.46 -4.28 -3.24
CA LYS A 84 25.76 -2.84 -3.37
C LYS A 84 24.89 -2.01 -2.42
N VAL A 85 23.61 -2.32 -2.30
CA VAL A 85 22.69 -1.66 -1.37
C VAL A 85 23.15 -1.86 0.07
N GLU A 86 23.56 -3.08 0.44
CA GLU A 86 24.13 -3.37 1.76
C GLU A 86 25.40 -2.60 2.03
N LYS A 87 26.34 -2.54 1.08
CA LYS A 87 27.54 -1.70 1.19
C LYS A 87 27.18 -0.24 1.42
N ASN A 88 26.20 0.29 0.68
CA ASN A 88 25.77 1.68 0.82
C ASN A 88 25.06 1.95 2.16
N PHE A 89 24.35 0.96 2.70
CA PHE A 89 23.78 1.03 4.04
C PHE A 89 24.87 1.02 5.11
N LEU A 90 25.84 0.10 5.03
CA LEU A 90 26.99 0.06 5.94
C LEU A 90 27.78 1.38 5.90
N ARG A 91 27.92 1.97 4.71
CA ARG A 91 28.57 3.29 4.50
C ARG A 91 27.79 4.48 5.06
N GLY A 92 26.56 4.28 5.56
CA GLY A 92 25.71 5.37 6.00
C GLY A 92 25.37 6.34 4.87
N ILE A 93 24.99 5.83 3.69
CA ILE A 93 24.43 6.62 2.56
C ILE A 93 22.90 6.50 2.49
N ILE A 94 22.37 5.34 2.91
CA ILE A 94 20.97 4.94 2.82
C ILE A 94 20.44 4.63 4.22
N THR A 95 19.17 4.93 4.50
CA THR A 95 18.51 4.54 5.76
C THR A 95 18.04 3.07 5.77
N SER A 96 17.64 2.53 6.91
CA SER A 96 17.10 1.16 6.99
C SER A 96 15.80 0.98 6.20
N SER A 97 14.92 1.98 6.21
CA SER A 97 13.68 1.96 5.44
C SER A 97 13.93 2.06 3.93
N GLU A 98 14.87 2.92 3.51
CA GLU A 98 15.27 3.03 2.11
C GLU A 98 15.97 1.74 1.63
N LYS A 99 16.77 1.08 2.48
CA LYS A 99 17.37 -0.24 2.19
C LYS A 99 16.28 -1.26 1.87
N PHE A 100 15.29 -1.38 2.75
CA PHE A 100 14.19 -2.34 2.61
C PHE A 100 13.38 -2.10 1.34
N GLN A 101 13.02 -0.85 1.04
CA GLN A 101 12.30 -0.51 -0.20
C GLN A 101 13.12 -0.83 -1.45
N LYS A 102 14.42 -0.49 -1.49
CA LYS A 102 15.28 -0.86 -2.63
C LYS A 102 15.40 -2.36 -2.81
N PHE A 103 15.47 -3.10 -1.71
CA PHE A 103 15.52 -4.56 -1.76
C PHE A 103 14.26 -5.13 -2.41
N ILE A 104 13.09 -4.68 -1.97
CA ILE A 104 11.80 -5.06 -2.56
C ILE A 104 11.77 -4.72 -4.05
N ASP A 105 12.17 -3.50 -4.42
CA ASP A 105 12.16 -3.06 -5.82
C ASP A 105 13.07 -3.92 -6.69
N ILE A 106 14.30 -4.22 -6.25
CA ILE A 106 15.23 -5.07 -7.01
C ILE A 106 14.58 -6.43 -7.30
N TRP A 107 14.04 -7.08 -6.27
CA TRP A 107 13.45 -8.41 -6.42
C TRP A 107 12.18 -8.41 -7.26
N ASN A 108 11.30 -7.42 -7.11
CA ASN A 108 10.10 -7.30 -7.95
C ASN A 108 10.45 -7.13 -9.43
N ASN A 109 11.37 -6.23 -9.74
CA ASN A 109 11.80 -6.00 -11.12
C ASN A 109 12.46 -7.26 -11.71
N THR A 110 13.29 -7.95 -10.92
CA THR A 110 13.89 -9.22 -11.40
C THR A 110 12.83 -10.28 -11.67
N ASN A 111 11.77 -10.31 -10.86
CA ASN A 111 10.68 -11.26 -10.99
C ASN A 111 9.85 -11.02 -12.27
N GLU A 112 9.59 -9.75 -12.62
CA GLU A 112 8.86 -9.37 -13.83
C GLU A 112 9.68 -9.60 -15.10
N VAL A 113 10.96 -9.25 -15.09
CA VAL A 113 11.85 -9.59 -16.21
C VAL A 113 11.89 -11.10 -16.42
N LEU A 114 11.94 -11.89 -15.34
CA LEU A 114 11.91 -13.34 -15.44
C LEU A 114 10.59 -13.87 -16.04
N THR A 115 9.46 -13.20 -15.80
CA THR A 115 8.19 -13.61 -16.44
C THR A 115 8.16 -13.33 -17.92
N ASP A 116 8.65 -12.17 -18.36
CA ASP A 116 8.67 -11.86 -19.79
C ASP A 116 9.61 -12.79 -20.53
N GLU A 117 10.72 -13.16 -19.89
CA GLU A 117 11.70 -14.07 -20.46
C GLU A 117 11.24 -15.52 -20.46
N SER A 118 10.46 -15.97 -19.47
CA SER A 118 9.87 -17.31 -19.53
C SER A 118 8.89 -17.41 -20.69
N VAL A 119 8.07 -16.38 -20.92
CA VAL A 119 7.16 -16.31 -22.08
C VAL A 119 7.92 -16.33 -23.40
N LYS A 120 8.99 -15.54 -23.53
CA LYS A 120 9.84 -15.56 -24.74
C LYS A 120 10.49 -16.92 -24.95
N ASN A 121 10.96 -17.56 -23.88
CA ASN A 121 11.58 -18.87 -23.95
C ASN A 121 10.61 -19.93 -24.48
N PHE A 122 9.35 -19.93 -24.04
CA PHE A 122 8.34 -20.84 -24.61
C PHE A 122 8.11 -20.59 -26.10
N ARG A 123 7.99 -19.33 -26.51
CA ARG A 123 7.81 -18.98 -27.94
C ARG A 123 8.97 -19.41 -28.82
N GLN A 124 10.20 -19.35 -28.30
CA GLN A 124 11.41 -19.74 -29.03
C GLN A 124 11.61 -21.26 -29.05
N THR A 125 11.31 -21.95 -27.95
CA THR A 125 11.61 -23.38 -27.80
C THR A 125 10.52 -24.27 -28.37
N ASN A 126 9.27 -24.10 -27.94
CA ASN A 126 8.14 -24.85 -28.45
C ASN A 126 6.82 -24.12 -28.14
N VAL A 127 6.19 -23.60 -29.19
CA VAL A 127 4.87 -22.94 -29.10
C VAL A 127 3.77 -23.92 -28.70
N LEU A 128 3.92 -25.21 -29.03
CA LEU A 128 2.99 -26.28 -28.69
C LEU A 128 3.21 -26.87 -27.29
N ASN A 129 4.02 -26.20 -26.45
CA ASN A 129 4.15 -26.62 -25.06
C ASN A 129 2.77 -26.59 -24.35
N PRO A 130 2.33 -27.69 -23.71
CA PRO A 130 1.04 -27.76 -23.02
C PRO A 130 0.79 -26.61 -22.03
N ILE A 131 1.81 -26.22 -21.26
CA ILE A 131 1.72 -25.13 -20.27
C ILE A 131 1.50 -23.79 -20.97
N TYR A 132 2.22 -23.56 -22.06
CA TYR A 132 2.07 -22.36 -22.87
C TYR A 132 0.68 -22.31 -23.49
N MET A 133 0.23 -23.41 -24.12
CA MET A 133 -1.09 -23.51 -24.72
C MET A 133 -2.21 -23.25 -23.71
N MET A 134 -2.17 -23.86 -22.52
CA MET A 134 -3.19 -23.67 -21.48
C MET A 134 -3.25 -22.22 -20.97
N ALA A 135 -2.10 -21.62 -20.70
CA ALA A 135 -2.02 -20.27 -20.16
C ALA A 135 -2.38 -19.18 -21.19
N PHE A 136 -1.91 -19.30 -22.44
CA PHE A 136 -2.15 -18.30 -23.49
C PHE A 136 -3.55 -18.38 -24.08
N SER A 137 -4.10 -19.60 -24.27
CA SER A 137 -5.50 -19.77 -24.67
C SER A 137 -6.48 -19.24 -23.62
N GLY A 138 -6.03 -19.11 -22.36
CA GLY A 138 -6.85 -18.74 -21.22
C GLY A 138 -7.79 -19.86 -20.76
N ALA A 139 -7.53 -21.10 -21.17
CA ALA A 139 -8.26 -22.29 -20.72
C ALA A 139 -8.07 -22.50 -19.21
N ARG A 140 -6.80 -22.56 -18.76
CA ARG A 140 -6.43 -22.68 -17.35
C ARG A 140 -5.00 -22.18 -17.14
N GLY A 141 -4.77 -21.53 -16.01
CA GLY A 141 -3.45 -21.02 -15.66
C GLY A 141 -3.31 -19.54 -15.96
N ASN A 142 -2.72 -18.82 -15.01
CA ASN A 142 -2.30 -17.43 -15.21
C ASN A 142 -0.79 -17.38 -15.48
N ILE A 143 -0.30 -16.38 -16.21
CA ILE A 143 1.14 -16.13 -16.42
C ILE A 143 1.86 -16.02 -15.06
N SER A 144 1.19 -15.46 -14.05
CA SER A 144 1.70 -15.40 -12.67
C SER A 144 1.88 -16.77 -12.01
N GLN A 145 1.14 -17.80 -12.43
CA GLN A 145 1.28 -19.18 -11.95
C GLN A 145 2.38 -19.91 -12.73
N VAL A 146 2.43 -19.73 -14.07
CA VAL A 146 3.53 -20.23 -14.90
C VAL A 146 4.88 -19.69 -14.41
N ARG A 147 4.91 -18.43 -13.97
CA ARG A 147 6.06 -17.83 -13.28
C ARG A 147 6.53 -18.66 -12.08
N GLN A 148 5.62 -19.06 -11.20
CA GLN A 148 6.00 -19.78 -9.97
C GLN A 148 6.52 -21.19 -10.28
N LEU A 149 5.99 -21.79 -11.34
CA LEU A 149 6.39 -23.11 -11.81
C LEU A 149 7.81 -23.13 -12.39
N VAL A 150 8.15 -22.15 -13.24
CA VAL A 150 9.35 -22.18 -14.09
C VAL A 150 10.35 -21.07 -13.77
N GLY A 151 9.89 -19.91 -13.29
CA GLY A 151 10.72 -18.75 -12.96
C GLY A 151 11.25 -18.80 -11.53
N ILE A 152 10.72 -17.93 -10.67
CA ILE A 152 10.96 -17.88 -9.23
C ILE A 152 9.65 -17.65 -8.50
N ARG A 153 9.59 -18.02 -7.22
CA ARG A 153 8.41 -17.72 -6.40
C ARG A 153 8.40 -16.28 -5.88
N GLY A 154 9.58 -15.69 -5.61
CA GLY A 154 9.73 -14.27 -5.29
C GLY A 154 9.52 -13.93 -3.81
N LEU A 155 9.05 -12.70 -3.54
CA LEU A 155 8.85 -12.17 -2.19
C LEU A 155 7.52 -12.61 -1.60
N MET A 156 7.54 -13.07 -0.35
CA MET A 156 6.37 -13.50 0.42
C MET A 156 6.02 -12.49 1.53
N SER A 157 4.81 -12.57 2.05
CA SER A 157 4.39 -11.83 3.24
C SER A 157 4.10 -12.73 4.43
N ASP A 158 4.35 -12.20 5.62
CA ASP A 158 4.02 -12.82 6.90
C ASP A 158 2.51 -12.82 7.16
N SER A 159 2.08 -13.53 8.21
CA SER A 159 0.70 -13.51 8.70
C SER A 159 0.18 -12.08 8.95
N ARG A 160 1.05 -11.16 9.39
CA ARG A 160 0.73 -9.73 9.58
C ARG A 160 0.61 -8.94 8.27
N GLY A 161 1.03 -9.50 7.13
CA GLY A 161 1.04 -8.84 5.82
C GLY A 161 2.28 -7.99 5.55
N GLU A 162 3.27 -8.04 6.44
CA GLU A 162 4.60 -7.46 6.24
C GLU A 162 5.39 -8.33 5.26
N ILE A 163 6.19 -7.72 4.39
CA ILE A 163 6.98 -8.43 3.39
C ILE A 163 8.25 -8.95 4.07
N LEU A 164 8.59 -10.21 3.82
CA LEU A 164 9.81 -10.80 4.35
C LEU A 164 11.04 -10.39 3.55
N ASP A 165 12.15 -10.15 4.26
CA ASP A 165 13.48 -9.85 3.71
C ASP A 165 14.16 -11.05 3.01
N LEU A 166 13.46 -12.19 2.86
CA LEU A 166 13.99 -13.44 2.35
C LEU A 166 13.18 -13.90 1.11
N PRO A 167 13.65 -13.60 -0.12
CA PRO A 167 13.00 -14.02 -1.35
C PRO A 167 13.27 -15.50 -1.65
N ILE A 168 12.25 -16.17 -2.19
CA ILE A 168 12.35 -17.56 -2.62
C ILE A 168 12.87 -17.59 -4.05
N LYS A 169 14.14 -17.98 -4.21
CA LYS A 169 14.86 -18.01 -5.50
C LYS A 169 14.54 -19.27 -6.33
N ARG A 170 14.05 -20.33 -5.68
CA ARG A 170 13.67 -21.59 -6.32
C ARG A 170 12.26 -21.54 -6.89
N ASN A 171 11.99 -22.42 -7.84
CA ASN A 171 10.66 -22.64 -8.42
C ASN A 171 10.12 -24.02 -8.01
N PHE A 172 8.88 -24.33 -8.39
CA PHE A 172 8.29 -25.63 -8.06
C PHE A 172 8.97 -26.80 -8.79
N ARG A 173 9.52 -26.60 -10.00
CA ARG A 173 10.29 -27.64 -10.70
C ARG A 173 11.58 -28.01 -9.97
N GLU A 174 12.30 -27.03 -9.44
CA GLU A 174 13.57 -27.20 -8.71
C GLU A 174 13.38 -27.72 -7.29
N GLY A 175 12.16 -27.59 -6.74
CA GLY A 175 11.84 -27.90 -5.35
C GLY A 175 12.23 -26.80 -4.38
N LEU A 176 11.48 -26.68 -3.28
CA LEU A 176 11.70 -25.68 -2.23
C LEU A 176 12.47 -26.29 -1.06
N ARG A 177 13.36 -25.51 -0.42
CA ARG A 177 13.97 -25.92 0.86
C ARG A 177 12.94 -25.86 1.99
N VAL A 178 13.19 -26.53 3.10
CA VAL A 178 12.31 -26.51 4.29
C VAL A 178 12.00 -25.08 4.75
N THR A 179 13.01 -24.20 4.80
CA THR A 179 12.83 -22.80 5.17
C THR A 179 11.99 -22.00 4.16
N GLU A 180 12.23 -22.18 2.87
CA GLU A 180 11.48 -21.53 1.79
C GLU A 180 10.01 -22.02 1.76
N TYR A 181 9.79 -23.31 2.02
CA TYR A 181 8.47 -23.92 2.11
C TYR A 181 7.70 -23.35 3.31
N LEU A 182 8.32 -23.28 4.49
CA LEU A 182 7.71 -22.72 5.70
C LEU A 182 7.33 -21.23 5.52
N ILE A 183 8.20 -20.44 4.90
CA ILE A 183 7.91 -19.03 4.54
C ILE A 183 6.69 -18.94 3.62
N SER A 184 6.61 -19.82 2.62
CA SER A 184 5.45 -19.93 1.72
C SER A 184 4.15 -20.26 2.48
N CYS A 185 4.22 -21.13 3.49
CA CYS A 185 3.06 -21.56 4.27
C CYS A 185 2.37 -20.41 5.00
N TYR A 186 3.10 -19.38 5.47
CA TYR A 186 2.48 -18.21 6.10
C TYR A 186 1.54 -17.47 5.13
N GLY A 187 2.02 -17.20 3.92
CA GLY A 187 1.23 -16.55 2.87
C GLY A 187 0.04 -17.39 2.43
N ALA A 188 0.23 -18.71 2.27
CA ALA A 188 -0.84 -19.64 1.87
C ALA A 188 -1.92 -19.78 2.95
N ARG A 189 -1.53 -20.01 4.22
CA ARG A 189 -2.46 -20.11 5.35
C ARG A 189 -3.27 -18.84 5.52
N LYS A 190 -2.62 -17.67 5.43
CA LYS A 190 -3.30 -16.39 5.46
C LYS A 190 -4.32 -16.27 4.33
N GLY A 191 -3.93 -16.64 3.10
CA GLY A 191 -4.83 -16.65 1.95
C GLY A 191 -6.07 -17.49 2.19
N ILE A 192 -5.94 -18.71 2.74
CA ILE A 192 -7.07 -19.59 3.04
C ILE A 192 -8.00 -19.03 4.13
N ILE A 193 -7.43 -18.47 5.19
CA ILE A 193 -8.19 -17.87 6.29
C ILE A 193 -8.92 -16.62 5.83
N ASP A 194 -8.24 -15.71 5.12
CA ASP A 194 -8.79 -14.45 4.65
C ASP A 194 -10.05 -14.69 3.82
N THR A 195 -10.02 -15.67 2.95
CA THR A 195 -11.11 -16.01 2.03
C THR A 195 -12.24 -16.80 2.66
N ALA A 196 -11.97 -17.68 3.64
CA ALA A 196 -13.02 -18.25 4.48
C ALA A 196 -13.76 -17.17 5.29
N LEU A 197 -13.05 -16.16 5.82
CA LEU A 197 -13.68 -15.07 6.59
C LEU A 197 -14.38 -14.05 5.68
N ARG A 198 -13.81 -13.75 4.51
CA ARG A 198 -14.33 -12.71 3.60
C ARG A 198 -15.48 -13.18 2.74
N THR A 199 -15.67 -14.49 2.51
CA THR A 199 -16.90 -15.00 1.87
C THR A 199 -18.12 -14.63 2.71
N ALA A 200 -18.05 -14.86 4.03
CA ALA A 200 -19.12 -14.47 4.96
C ALA A 200 -19.42 -12.96 4.92
N SER A 201 -18.39 -12.10 4.90
CA SER A 201 -18.60 -10.65 4.85
C SER A 201 -19.18 -10.18 3.51
N SER A 202 -18.74 -10.76 2.38
CA SER A 202 -19.31 -10.48 1.07
C SER A 202 -20.77 -10.93 0.95
N GLY A 203 -21.11 -12.12 1.45
CA GLY A 203 -22.50 -12.60 1.53
C GLY A 203 -23.37 -11.68 2.38
N TYR A 204 -22.87 -11.26 3.54
CA TYR A 204 -23.57 -10.30 4.39
C TYR A 204 -23.77 -8.94 3.72
N LEU A 205 -22.79 -8.44 2.95
CA LEU A 205 -22.96 -7.24 2.14
C LEU A 205 -24.04 -7.41 1.07
N THR A 206 -24.06 -8.54 0.36
CA THR A 206 -25.10 -8.84 -0.65
C THR A 206 -26.50 -8.79 -0.03
N ARG A 207 -26.63 -9.38 1.18
CA ARG A 207 -27.85 -9.32 1.98
C ARG A 207 -28.21 -7.85 2.25
N LYS A 208 -27.34 -7.05 2.87
CA LYS A 208 -27.61 -5.62 3.16
C LYS A 208 -28.07 -4.85 1.92
N LEU A 209 -27.40 -5.04 0.79
CA LEU A 209 -27.73 -4.37 -0.46
C LEU A 209 -29.14 -4.75 -0.95
N ALA A 210 -29.52 -6.02 -0.84
CA ALA A 210 -30.86 -6.47 -1.21
C ALA A 210 -31.94 -5.79 -0.35
N TYR A 211 -31.75 -5.70 0.98
CA TYR A 211 -32.71 -5.03 1.87
C TYR A 211 -32.86 -3.54 1.61
N VAL A 212 -31.78 -2.85 1.19
CA VAL A 212 -31.86 -1.43 0.84
C VAL A 212 -32.55 -1.22 -0.51
N ALA A 213 -32.34 -2.13 -1.45
CA ALA A 213 -32.78 -1.93 -2.83
C ALA A 213 -34.11 -2.62 -3.18
N GLN A 214 -34.65 -3.50 -2.33
CA GLN A 214 -35.83 -4.32 -2.63
C GLN A 214 -37.05 -3.53 -3.14
N ASP A 215 -37.31 -2.32 -2.63
CA ASP A 215 -38.49 -1.52 -3.01
C ASP A 215 -38.36 -0.88 -4.41
N ILE A 216 -37.24 -1.08 -5.08
CA ILE A 216 -36.92 -0.45 -6.37
C ILE A 216 -37.31 -1.38 -7.51
N LYS A 217 -38.47 -1.10 -8.09
CA LYS A 217 -38.95 -1.68 -9.35
C LYS A 217 -39.08 -0.64 -10.46
N ILE A 218 -39.25 -1.09 -11.70
CA ILE A 218 -39.67 -0.20 -12.78
C ILE A 218 -41.17 0.01 -12.68
N ALA A 219 -41.55 1.25 -12.36
CA ALA A 219 -42.95 1.58 -12.12
C ALA A 219 -43.66 2.13 -13.37
N ARG A 220 -42.94 2.89 -14.21
CA ARG A 220 -43.51 3.60 -15.38
C ARG A 220 -42.46 3.75 -16.47
N VAL A 221 -42.92 4.01 -17.70
CA VAL A 221 -42.05 4.24 -18.88
C VAL A 221 -41.17 5.49 -18.70
N ASN A 222 -41.77 6.64 -18.38
CA ASN A 222 -41.07 7.93 -18.32
C ASN A 222 -41.49 8.75 -17.10
N CYS A 223 -40.53 9.41 -16.43
CA CYS A 223 -40.79 10.37 -15.37
C CYS A 223 -40.68 11.84 -15.82
N ASN A 224 -40.54 12.08 -17.13
CA ASN A 224 -40.48 13.41 -17.77
C ASN A 224 -39.37 14.36 -17.27
N THR A 225 -38.34 13.82 -16.62
CA THR A 225 -37.19 14.61 -16.16
C THR A 225 -36.34 15.14 -17.32
N PHE A 226 -35.92 16.41 -17.19
CA PHE A 226 -34.93 17.05 -18.06
C PHE A 226 -33.51 16.97 -17.48
N LYS A 227 -33.39 16.57 -16.20
CA LYS A 227 -32.12 16.41 -15.49
C LYS A 227 -31.37 15.18 -16.00
N GLY A 228 -30.06 15.34 -16.20
CA GLY A 228 -29.18 14.26 -16.64
C GLY A 228 -27.80 14.40 -16.05
N ILE A 229 -27.08 13.28 -15.97
CA ILE A 229 -25.72 13.22 -15.45
C ILE A 229 -24.75 13.37 -16.60
N LEU A 230 -23.70 14.17 -16.38
CA LEU A 230 -22.58 14.27 -17.29
C LEU A 230 -21.72 13.00 -17.20
N VAL A 231 -21.55 12.30 -18.32
CA VAL A 231 -20.67 11.12 -18.38
C VAL A 231 -19.22 11.55 -18.55
N THR A 232 -18.38 11.21 -17.57
CA THR A 232 -16.92 11.40 -17.65
C THR A 232 -16.19 10.07 -17.67
N PRO A 233 -15.04 9.96 -18.36
CA PRO A 233 -14.19 8.79 -18.22
C PRO A 233 -13.66 8.71 -16.78
N VAL A 234 -13.54 7.49 -16.25
CA VAL A 234 -12.91 7.27 -14.94
C VAL A 234 -11.40 7.24 -15.18
N VAL A 235 -10.74 8.35 -14.84
CA VAL A 235 -9.30 8.52 -15.03
C VAL A 235 -8.61 8.58 -13.68
N LYS A 236 -7.61 7.73 -13.48
CA LYS A 236 -6.67 7.83 -12.35
C LYS A 236 -5.26 7.68 -12.89
N ASN A 237 -4.37 8.60 -12.51
CA ASN A 237 -2.98 8.62 -12.98
C ASN A 237 -2.84 8.61 -14.51
N LYS A 238 -3.71 9.35 -15.22
CA LYS A 238 -3.80 9.40 -16.70
C LYS A 238 -4.20 8.08 -17.39
N GLU A 239 -4.27 6.97 -16.68
CA GLU A 239 -4.87 5.74 -17.20
C GLU A 239 -6.39 5.86 -17.19
N VAL A 240 -6.99 5.58 -18.35
CA VAL A 240 -8.43 5.51 -18.53
C VAL A 240 -8.86 4.10 -18.19
N PHE A 241 -9.38 3.89 -16.97
CA PHE A 241 -9.90 2.59 -16.55
C PHE A 241 -11.23 2.27 -17.23
N LEU A 242 -12.10 3.27 -17.34
CA LEU A 242 -13.41 3.14 -17.97
C LEU A 242 -13.61 4.20 -19.04
N SER A 243 -13.78 3.76 -20.28
CA SER A 243 -14.05 4.61 -21.43
C SER A 243 -15.49 5.11 -21.44
N VAL A 244 -15.71 6.27 -22.07
CA VAL A 244 -17.05 6.86 -22.24
C VAL A 244 -17.94 5.93 -23.08
N GLU A 245 -17.38 5.22 -24.07
CA GLU A 245 -18.13 4.25 -24.90
C GLU A 245 -18.82 3.18 -24.06
N LYS A 246 -18.09 2.59 -23.11
CA LYS A 246 -18.64 1.56 -22.22
C LYS A 246 -19.71 2.10 -21.28
N ARG A 247 -19.57 3.35 -20.80
CA ARG A 247 -20.56 4.00 -19.90
C ARG A 247 -21.87 4.37 -20.60
N LEU A 248 -21.80 4.71 -21.89
CA LEU A 248 -22.98 5.09 -22.69
C LEU A 248 -23.81 3.89 -23.12
N PHE A 249 -23.21 2.71 -23.25
CA PHE A 249 -23.88 1.52 -23.75
C PHE A 249 -25.12 1.17 -22.92
N GLY A 250 -26.28 1.07 -23.57
CA GLY A 250 -27.56 0.71 -22.94
C GLY A 250 -28.15 1.80 -22.04
N ARG A 251 -27.70 3.05 -22.16
CA ARG A 251 -28.27 4.24 -21.49
C ARG A 251 -29.15 5.04 -22.45
N VAL A 252 -29.95 5.94 -21.89
CA VAL A 252 -30.81 6.86 -22.64
C VAL A 252 -30.27 8.29 -22.54
N LEU A 253 -30.28 9.03 -23.65
CA LEU A 253 -29.81 10.42 -23.71
C LEU A 253 -30.80 11.38 -23.04
N ALA A 254 -30.28 12.28 -22.19
CA ALA A 254 -31.08 13.34 -21.57
C ALA A 254 -31.19 14.59 -22.45
N LYS A 255 -30.18 14.86 -23.29
CA LYS A 255 -30.13 15.97 -24.25
C LYS A 255 -29.72 15.44 -25.62
N SER A 256 -30.23 16.05 -26.68
CA SER A 256 -29.84 15.73 -28.06
C SER A 256 -28.36 16.04 -28.28
N VAL A 257 -27.66 15.18 -29.04
CA VAL A 257 -26.23 15.34 -29.35
C VAL A 257 -26.09 15.88 -30.77
N LEU A 258 -25.36 16.98 -30.92
CA LEU A 258 -25.09 17.64 -32.19
C LEU A 258 -23.69 17.28 -32.72
N ASP A 259 -23.59 17.11 -34.03
CA ASP A 259 -22.35 16.95 -34.78
C ASP A 259 -21.60 18.29 -34.89
N LYS A 260 -20.35 18.27 -35.36
CA LYS A 260 -19.55 19.46 -35.68
C LYS A 260 -20.20 20.36 -36.73
N LYS A 261 -21.10 19.81 -37.53
CA LYS A 261 -21.88 20.52 -38.56
C LYS A 261 -23.29 20.93 -38.08
N ASN A 262 -23.55 20.98 -36.77
CA ASN A 262 -24.86 21.25 -36.15
C ASN A 262 -26.01 20.30 -36.56
N LYS A 263 -25.71 19.14 -37.18
CA LYS A 263 -26.71 18.09 -37.44
C LYS A 263 -26.93 17.25 -36.19
N ILE A 264 -28.18 16.84 -35.94
CA ILE A 264 -28.52 15.97 -34.80
C ILE A 264 -27.98 14.56 -35.09
N VAL A 265 -27.07 14.08 -34.25
CA VAL A 265 -26.53 12.71 -34.32
C VAL A 265 -27.43 11.73 -33.59
N ALA A 266 -27.99 12.16 -32.46
CA ALA A 266 -28.88 11.38 -31.62
C ALA A 266 -29.88 12.29 -30.91
N CYS A 267 -31.13 11.83 -30.85
CA CYS A 267 -32.23 12.58 -30.25
C CYS A 267 -32.29 12.39 -28.74
N ARG A 268 -32.89 13.36 -28.03
CA ARG A 268 -33.26 13.20 -26.63
C ARG A 268 -34.21 12.02 -26.46
N GLY A 269 -34.01 11.22 -25.41
CA GLY A 269 -34.86 10.06 -25.11
C GLY A 269 -34.50 8.81 -25.94
N GLN A 270 -33.57 8.92 -26.89
CA GLN A 270 -33.05 7.78 -27.62
C GLN A 270 -32.09 6.96 -26.76
N ASP A 271 -32.21 5.63 -26.84
CA ASP A 271 -31.33 4.67 -26.23
C ASP A 271 -30.05 4.46 -27.06
N VAL A 272 -28.95 4.12 -26.39
CA VAL A 272 -27.62 4.12 -26.99
C VAL A 272 -27.11 2.70 -27.20
N CYS A 273 -27.20 2.24 -28.46
CA CYS A 273 -26.52 1.04 -28.95
C CYS A 273 -25.01 1.25 -29.08
N LYS A 274 -24.23 0.16 -29.18
CA LYS A 274 -22.77 0.20 -29.38
C LYS A 274 -22.35 0.99 -30.64
N PHE A 275 -23.10 0.84 -31.74
CA PHE A 275 -22.85 1.60 -32.98
C PHE A 275 -23.09 3.10 -32.77
N LEU A 276 -24.20 3.47 -32.13
CA LEU A 276 -24.54 4.86 -31.85
C LEU A 276 -23.51 5.50 -30.90
N ALA A 277 -23.04 4.77 -29.88
CA ALA A 277 -21.98 5.24 -28.98
C ALA A 277 -20.70 5.60 -29.74
N LYS A 278 -20.25 4.74 -30.68
CA LYS A 278 -19.09 5.02 -31.52
C LYS A 278 -19.31 6.23 -32.42
N LYS A 279 -20.51 6.37 -33.01
CA LYS A 279 -20.89 7.51 -33.85
C LYS A 279 -20.84 8.82 -33.05
N ILE A 280 -21.41 8.81 -31.83
CA ILE A 280 -21.38 9.94 -30.89
C ILE A 280 -19.93 10.34 -30.58
N ILE A 281 -19.05 9.39 -30.25
CA ILE A 281 -17.66 9.70 -29.88
C ILE A 281 -16.84 10.25 -31.06
N LYS A 282 -17.05 9.74 -32.27
CA LYS A 282 -16.34 10.21 -33.48
C LYS A 282 -16.78 11.60 -33.94
N ASN A 283 -18.09 11.85 -33.92
CA ASN A 283 -18.70 13.06 -34.50
C ASN A 283 -18.95 14.18 -33.46
N SER A 284 -18.80 13.85 -32.19
CA SER A 284 -18.59 14.71 -31.02
C SER A 284 -18.02 16.14 -31.23
N LEU A 285 -18.81 17.20 -31.43
CA LEU A 285 -18.31 18.58 -31.22
C LEU A 285 -18.20 18.88 -29.72
N THR A 286 -19.22 18.49 -28.96
CA THR A 286 -19.29 18.66 -27.51
C THR A 286 -18.85 17.37 -26.80
N LYS A 287 -17.73 17.43 -26.06
CA LYS A 287 -17.28 16.32 -25.19
C LYS A 287 -18.20 16.05 -23.99
N ARG A 288 -19.30 16.79 -23.85
CA ARG A 288 -20.22 16.75 -22.71
C ARG A 288 -21.52 16.06 -23.10
N ILE A 289 -21.63 14.79 -22.73
CA ILE A 289 -22.80 13.96 -23.02
C ILE A 289 -23.61 13.80 -21.74
N PHE A 290 -24.91 14.14 -21.81
CA PHE A 290 -25.84 14.02 -20.70
C PHE A 290 -26.71 12.79 -20.88
N ILE A 291 -26.68 11.88 -19.91
CA ILE A 291 -27.52 10.68 -19.87
C ILE A 291 -28.57 10.78 -18.77
N ARG A 292 -29.68 10.06 -18.94
CA ARG A 292 -30.62 9.80 -17.85
C ARG A 292 -30.02 8.74 -16.93
N SER A 293 -30.31 8.87 -15.63
CA SER A 293 -29.81 7.97 -14.59
C SER A 293 -30.92 7.71 -13.57
N PRO A 294 -30.91 6.56 -12.86
CA PRO A 294 -31.75 6.34 -11.70
C PRO A 294 -31.64 7.46 -10.65
N LEU A 295 -30.46 8.07 -10.47
CA LEU A 295 -30.25 9.16 -9.51
C LEU A 295 -31.08 10.41 -9.83
N THR A 296 -31.24 10.74 -11.13
CA THR A 296 -32.01 11.91 -11.57
C THR A 296 -33.50 11.62 -11.77
N CYS A 297 -33.95 10.39 -11.46
CA CYS A 297 -35.34 10.01 -11.59
C CYS A 297 -36.19 10.66 -10.49
N GLU A 298 -37.21 11.44 -10.88
CA GLU A 298 -38.14 12.14 -9.97
C GLU A 298 -39.20 11.20 -9.34
N MET A 299 -39.22 9.91 -9.68
CA MET A 299 -40.17 8.96 -9.13
C MET A 299 -39.87 8.66 -7.64
N VAL A 300 -40.91 8.76 -6.80
CA VAL A 300 -40.85 8.57 -5.33
C VAL A 300 -40.57 7.10 -4.95
N ARG A 301 -41.32 6.18 -5.57
CA ARG A 301 -41.18 4.72 -5.41
C ARG A 301 -40.79 4.13 -6.77
N GLY A 302 -39.66 3.45 -6.82
CA GLY A 302 -39.13 2.86 -8.06
C GLY A 302 -38.35 3.82 -8.96
N VAL A 303 -38.10 3.36 -10.18
CA VAL A 303 -37.35 4.05 -11.24
C VAL A 303 -38.12 3.96 -12.55
N CYS A 304 -37.94 4.95 -13.43
CA CYS A 304 -38.57 4.95 -14.76
C CYS A 304 -37.77 4.08 -15.75
N GLN A 305 -38.43 3.46 -16.73
CA GLN A 305 -37.80 2.63 -17.77
C GLN A 305 -36.67 3.39 -18.48
N LEU A 306 -36.92 4.63 -18.92
CA LEU A 306 -35.93 5.46 -19.62
C LEU A 306 -34.78 5.95 -18.72
N CYS A 307 -34.96 5.98 -17.40
CA CYS A 307 -33.95 6.40 -16.44
C CYS A 307 -32.95 5.27 -16.19
N TYR A 308 -33.44 4.03 -16.24
CA TYR A 308 -32.63 2.83 -16.12
C TYR A 308 -31.95 2.46 -17.44
N GLY A 309 -32.71 2.49 -18.54
CA GLY A 309 -32.26 2.10 -19.88
C GLY A 309 -32.46 0.62 -20.14
N TRP A 310 -31.44 -0.03 -20.70
CA TRP A 310 -31.54 -1.42 -21.13
C TRP A 310 -31.46 -2.43 -19.98
N ASN A 311 -32.13 -3.57 -20.13
CA ASN A 311 -31.73 -4.79 -19.46
C ASN A 311 -30.47 -5.35 -20.15
N LEU A 312 -29.39 -5.52 -19.40
CA LEU A 312 -28.10 -5.99 -19.96
C LEU A 312 -28.14 -7.45 -20.41
N ALA A 313 -29.07 -8.24 -19.88
CA ALA A 313 -29.23 -9.64 -20.26
C ALA A 313 -29.81 -9.77 -21.67
N TYR A 314 -30.89 -9.04 -21.97
CA TYR A 314 -31.60 -9.11 -23.24
C TYR A 314 -31.13 -8.09 -24.29
N GLY A 315 -30.42 -7.03 -23.88
CA GLY A 315 -29.97 -5.97 -24.80
C GLY A 315 -31.10 -5.10 -25.34
N ARG A 316 -32.21 -5.00 -24.60
CA ARG A 316 -33.40 -4.19 -24.94
C ARG A 316 -33.77 -3.30 -23.77
N LEU A 317 -34.64 -2.30 -23.99
CA LEU A 317 -35.22 -1.53 -22.90
C LEU A 317 -35.87 -2.47 -21.87
N ILE A 318 -35.68 -2.13 -20.60
CA ILE A 318 -36.14 -2.99 -19.50
C ILE A 318 -37.67 -3.04 -19.41
N GLU A 319 -38.26 -4.13 -18.95
CA GLU A 319 -39.72 -4.27 -18.90
C GLU A 319 -40.32 -3.61 -17.65
N ILE A 320 -41.59 -3.20 -17.74
CA ILE A 320 -42.31 -2.63 -16.59
C ILE A 320 -42.49 -3.74 -15.56
N GLY A 321 -42.27 -3.41 -14.30
CA GLY A 321 -42.43 -4.36 -13.21
C GLY A 321 -41.20 -5.18 -12.85
N GLU A 322 -40.07 -5.04 -13.56
CA GLU A 322 -38.85 -5.78 -13.23
C GLU A 322 -38.20 -5.28 -11.92
N ALA A 323 -37.71 -6.20 -11.07
CA ALA A 323 -37.08 -5.91 -9.77
C ALA A 323 -35.61 -5.49 -9.90
N VAL A 324 -35.42 -4.31 -10.47
CA VAL A 324 -34.09 -3.75 -10.73
C VAL A 324 -33.24 -3.60 -9.47
N GLY A 325 -33.86 -3.31 -8.33
CA GLY A 325 -33.18 -3.19 -7.05
C GLY A 325 -32.44 -4.46 -6.64
N ILE A 326 -33.09 -5.61 -6.76
CA ILE A 326 -32.50 -6.92 -6.44
C ILE A 326 -31.39 -7.26 -7.44
N ILE A 327 -31.63 -7.03 -8.74
CA ILE A 327 -30.64 -7.24 -9.79
C ILE A 327 -29.39 -6.39 -9.52
N ALA A 328 -29.57 -5.14 -9.09
CA ALA A 328 -28.46 -4.25 -8.73
C ALA A 328 -27.68 -4.74 -7.51
N ALA A 329 -28.38 -5.19 -6.46
CA ALA A 329 -27.75 -5.74 -5.26
C ALA A 329 -26.90 -6.98 -5.58
N GLN A 330 -27.43 -7.91 -6.38
CA GLN A 330 -26.71 -9.10 -6.81
C GLN A 330 -25.52 -8.77 -7.72
N SER A 331 -25.71 -7.86 -8.67
CA SER A 331 -24.66 -7.44 -9.61
C SER A 331 -23.47 -6.75 -8.92
N ILE A 332 -23.67 -6.21 -7.73
CA ILE A 332 -22.59 -5.66 -6.89
C ILE A 332 -22.04 -6.74 -5.95
N GLY A 333 -22.93 -7.54 -5.36
CA GLY A 333 -22.60 -8.50 -4.32
C GLY A 333 -21.86 -9.75 -4.80
N GLU A 334 -22.36 -10.41 -5.85
CA GLU A 334 -21.76 -11.62 -6.42
C GLU A 334 -20.30 -11.42 -6.83
N PRO A 335 -19.94 -10.40 -7.66
CA PRO A 335 -18.52 -10.15 -7.95
C PRO A 335 -17.72 -9.75 -6.71
N GLY A 336 -18.37 -9.20 -5.67
CA GLY A 336 -17.76 -8.97 -4.37
C GLY A 336 -17.20 -10.24 -3.73
N THR A 337 -17.89 -11.38 -3.86
CA THR A 337 -17.37 -12.70 -3.44
C THR A 337 -16.20 -13.14 -4.33
N GLN A 338 -16.23 -12.81 -5.62
CA GLN A 338 -15.16 -13.15 -6.54
C GLN A 338 -13.87 -12.38 -6.24
N LEU A 339 -13.97 -11.12 -5.80
CA LEU A 339 -12.83 -10.32 -5.33
C LEU A 339 -12.09 -10.99 -4.17
N THR A 340 -12.84 -11.59 -3.25
CA THR A 340 -12.29 -12.25 -2.06
C THR A 340 -11.76 -13.64 -2.38
N MET A 341 -12.31 -14.32 -3.39
CA MET A 341 -11.77 -15.60 -3.85
C MET A 341 -10.54 -15.46 -4.77
N ARG A 342 -10.45 -14.44 -5.63
CA ARG A 342 -9.26 -14.29 -6.51
C ARG A 342 -7.96 -14.09 -5.72
N THR A 343 -8.04 -13.59 -4.49
CA THR A 343 -6.89 -13.46 -3.59
C THR A 343 -6.33 -14.79 -3.08
N PHE A 344 -7.05 -15.92 -3.24
CA PHE A 344 -6.50 -17.26 -2.96
C PHE A 344 -5.26 -17.55 -3.82
N HIS A 345 -5.36 -17.34 -5.13
CA HIS A 345 -4.32 -17.74 -6.08
C HIS A 345 -3.11 -16.80 -6.08
N THR A 346 -3.26 -15.58 -5.55
CA THR A 346 -2.18 -14.62 -5.36
C THR A 346 -1.68 -14.55 -3.91
N GLY A 347 -2.29 -15.32 -3.00
CA GLY A 347 -2.06 -15.29 -1.56
C GLY A 347 -0.58 -15.37 -1.20
N GLY A 348 -0.08 -14.29 -0.58
CA GLY A 348 1.29 -14.19 -0.10
C GLY A 348 2.31 -13.64 -1.10
N VAL A 349 2.07 -13.72 -2.42
CA VAL A 349 3.04 -13.28 -3.44
C VAL A 349 2.91 -11.79 -3.67
N PHE A 350 3.97 -11.02 -3.36
CA PHE A 350 3.99 -9.60 -3.64
C PHE A 350 4.04 -9.33 -5.15
N CYS A 351 3.13 -8.49 -5.65
CA CYS A 351 3.19 -7.89 -6.98
C CYS A 351 3.02 -6.38 -6.80
N GLY A 352 4.08 -5.62 -7.09
CA GLY A 352 4.08 -4.17 -6.92
C GLY A 352 3.54 -3.45 -8.16
N ASN A 353 3.27 -2.16 -8.01
CA ASN A 353 3.08 -1.28 -9.16
C ASN A 353 4.43 -1.04 -9.83
N MET A 354 4.47 -1.27 -11.14
CA MET A 354 5.69 -1.26 -11.93
C MET A 354 6.08 0.17 -12.28
N ILE A 355 7.39 0.42 -12.26
CA ILE A 355 7.97 1.58 -12.91
C ILE A 355 8.80 1.02 -14.07
N ASP A 356 8.45 1.36 -15.30
CA ASP A 356 9.11 0.81 -16.48
C ASP A 356 10.62 1.07 -16.45
N LYS A 357 11.39 0.00 -16.27
CA LYS A 357 12.85 0.03 -16.31
C LYS A 357 13.34 -0.47 -17.67
N ILE A 358 14.37 0.20 -18.16
CA ILE A 358 14.98 -0.08 -19.45
C ILE A 358 16.29 -0.83 -19.20
N TYR A 359 16.41 -1.99 -19.84
CA TYR A 359 17.50 -2.94 -19.66
C TYR A 359 18.47 -2.92 -20.85
N ALA A 360 19.73 -3.24 -20.59
CA ALA A 360 20.75 -3.38 -21.62
C ALA A 360 20.54 -4.65 -22.47
N PRO A 361 20.42 -4.57 -23.81
CA PRO A 361 20.26 -5.71 -24.70
C PRO A 361 21.52 -6.57 -24.88
N HIS A 362 22.73 -6.06 -24.67
CA HIS A 362 24.00 -6.81 -24.75
C HIS A 362 25.07 -6.20 -23.84
N LYS A 363 26.23 -6.86 -23.69
CA LYS A 363 27.34 -6.36 -22.88
C LYS A 363 28.09 -5.30 -23.68
N GLY A 364 28.30 -4.10 -23.17
CA GLY A 364 28.93 -3.06 -24.00
C GLY A 364 29.15 -1.74 -23.28
N ILE A 365 29.69 -0.77 -24.01
CA ILE A 365 29.94 0.58 -23.53
C ILE A 365 28.78 1.48 -23.93
N LEU A 366 28.24 2.21 -22.95
CA LEU A 366 27.07 3.07 -23.13
C LEU A 366 27.50 4.48 -23.58
N SER A 367 26.97 4.98 -24.69
CA SER A 367 27.24 6.31 -25.23
C SER A 367 25.95 7.05 -25.58
N TYR A 368 25.82 8.30 -25.14
CA TYR A 368 24.70 9.19 -25.45
C TYR A 368 25.17 10.65 -25.42
N ASP A 369 24.43 11.53 -26.11
CA ASP A 369 24.84 12.92 -26.33
C ASP A 369 24.71 13.80 -25.07
N ARG A 370 25.71 14.69 -24.92
CA ARG A 370 25.99 15.72 -23.90
C ARG A 370 25.09 15.76 -22.64
N LEU A 371 25.75 15.62 -21.48
CA LEU A 371 25.20 15.82 -20.14
C LEU A 371 24.58 17.21 -19.87
N SER A 372 24.89 18.24 -20.68
CA SER A 372 24.48 19.63 -20.44
C SER A 372 22.96 19.85 -20.50
N SER A 373 22.23 19.00 -21.23
CA SER A 373 20.76 19.05 -21.31
C SER A 373 20.04 18.27 -20.20
N MET A 374 20.80 17.56 -19.35
CA MET A 374 20.27 16.67 -18.32
C MET A 374 20.33 17.31 -16.94
N LYS A 375 19.21 17.31 -16.22
CA LYS A 375 19.16 17.80 -14.84
C LYS A 375 19.55 16.69 -13.89
N GLN A 376 20.57 16.89 -13.06
CA GLN A 376 20.88 15.94 -12.00
C GLN A 376 19.80 16.03 -10.89
N ILE A 377 19.08 14.94 -10.67
CA ILE A 377 18.03 14.85 -9.65
C ILE A 377 18.41 13.76 -8.66
N ARG A 378 18.01 13.95 -7.40
CA ARG A 378 18.07 12.89 -6.41
C ARG A 378 16.79 12.08 -6.46
N THR A 379 16.91 10.76 -6.60
CA THR A 379 15.74 9.87 -6.50
C THR A 379 15.11 9.96 -5.11
N LYS A 380 13.88 9.43 -4.98
CA LYS A 380 13.24 9.23 -3.66
C LYS A 380 14.14 8.48 -2.67
N PHE A 381 15.12 7.74 -3.19
CA PHE A 381 16.05 6.90 -2.45
C PHE A 381 17.46 7.50 -2.29
N GLY A 382 17.62 8.79 -2.59
CA GLY A 382 18.86 9.55 -2.34
C GLY A 382 19.99 9.34 -3.36
N GLU A 383 19.78 8.57 -4.43
CA GLU A 383 20.78 8.40 -5.49
C GLU A 383 20.78 9.59 -6.43
N LYS A 384 21.97 10.04 -6.84
CA LYS A 384 22.12 11.08 -7.86
C LYS A 384 21.94 10.43 -9.24
N VAL A 385 20.90 10.83 -9.96
CA VAL A 385 20.50 10.25 -11.25
C VAL A 385 20.27 11.39 -12.26
N PHE A 386 20.54 11.15 -13.54
CA PHE A 386 20.36 12.18 -14.57
C PHE A 386 18.94 12.12 -15.12
N LEU A 387 18.21 13.22 -15.07
CA LEU A 387 16.89 13.33 -15.69
C LEU A 387 17.03 13.97 -17.07
N ASN A 388 16.54 13.24 -18.06
CA ASN A 388 16.40 13.74 -19.41
C ASN A 388 15.08 14.52 -19.58
N LEU A 389 15.10 15.68 -20.26
CA LEU A 389 13.91 16.50 -20.51
C LEU A 389 13.31 16.30 -21.91
N LYS A 390 14.07 15.80 -22.89
CA LYS A 390 13.63 15.55 -24.28
C LYS A 390 13.70 14.07 -24.60
N LYS A 391 13.31 13.63 -25.80
CA LYS A 391 13.60 12.25 -26.23
C LYS A 391 15.10 12.13 -26.51
N LEU A 392 15.76 11.09 -26.00
CA LEU A 392 17.20 10.87 -26.23
C LEU A 392 17.49 9.43 -26.68
N PRO A 393 18.22 9.23 -27.78
CA PRO A 393 18.75 7.93 -28.13
C PRO A 393 20.00 7.60 -27.29
N ILE A 394 20.07 6.38 -26.78
CA ILE A 394 21.27 5.78 -26.17
C ILE A 394 21.80 4.70 -27.11
N TYR A 395 23.12 4.67 -27.28
CA TYR A 395 23.82 3.62 -28.01
C TYR A 395 24.61 2.75 -27.03
N ILE A 396 24.57 1.44 -27.24
CA ILE A 396 25.45 0.48 -26.56
C ILE A 396 26.30 -0.17 -27.63
N LYS A 397 27.62 -0.09 -27.47
CA LYS A 397 28.61 -0.64 -28.41
C LYS A 397 29.39 -1.76 -27.73
N GLU A 398 29.35 -2.96 -28.30
CA GLU A 398 30.22 -4.08 -27.90
C GLU A 398 31.42 -4.17 -28.83
N ASN A 399 31.17 -4.32 -30.13
CA ASN A 399 32.15 -4.30 -31.23
C ASN A 399 31.68 -3.31 -32.33
N ARG A 400 32.47 -3.11 -33.40
CA ARG A 400 32.11 -2.23 -34.54
C ARG A 400 30.76 -2.59 -35.18
N PHE A 401 30.35 -3.85 -35.14
CA PHE A 401 29.10 -4.34 -35.77
C PHE A 401 27.91 -4.46 -34.80
N SER A 402 28.14 -4.59 -33.49
CA SER A 402 27.09 -4.76 -32.48
C SER A 402 26.82 -3.43 -31.77
N VAL A 403 26.02 -2.58 -32.41
CA VAL A 403 25.52 -1.32 -31.85
C VAL A 403 24.01 -1.40 -31.68
N SER A 404 23.51 -1.34 -30.44
CA SER A 404 22.08 -1.25 -30.18
C SER A 404 21.68 0.18 -29.87
N LYS A 405 20.71 0.71 -30.61
CA LYS A 405 20.08 2.01 -30.36
C LYS A 405 18.80 1.81 -29.53
N ILE A 406 18.69 2.53 -28.42
CA ILE A 406 17.50 2.53 -27.55
C ILE A 406 17.00 3.97 -27.44
N GLU A 407 15.74 4.21 -27.74
CA GLU A 407 15.14 5.55 -27.64
C GLU A 407 14.48 5.74 -26.26
N LEU A 408 15.01 6.69 -25.48
CA LEU A 408 14.45 7.05 -24.19
C LEU A 408 13.38 8.14 -24.35
N PRO A 409 12.18 7.97 -23.77
CA PRO A 409 11.18 9.04 -23.70
C PRO A 409 11.65 10.20 -22.81
N ALA A 410 10.96 11.35 -22.93
CA ALA A 410 11.21 12.50 -22.05
C ALA A 410 10.92 12.15 -20.58
N TYR A 411 11.63 12.80 -19.66
CA TYR A 411 11.54 12.58 -18.21
C TYR A 411 11.98 11.18 -17.75
N THR A 412 12.86 10.49 -18.48
CA THR A 412 13.51 9.28 -18.00
C THR A 412 14.68 9.61 -17.07
N LYS A 413 14.81 8.84 -16.00
CA LYS A 413 15.94 8.88 -15.08
C LYS A 413 17.02 7.88 -15.55
N ILE A 414 18.22 8.34 -15.81
CA ILE A 414 19.36 7.54 -16.30
C ILE A 414 20.37 7.35 -15.18
N PHE A 415 20.65 6.09 -14.81
CA PHE A 415 21.51 5.74 -13.68
C PHE A 415 23.01 5.77 -14.00
N LEU A 416 23.37 5.54 -15.27
CA LEU A 416 24.75 5.36 -15.70
C LEU A 416 25.25 6.60 -16.46
N LYS A 417 26.49 7.01 -16.17
CA LYS A 417 27.22 8.02 -16.95
C LYS A 417 27.64 7.47 -18.33
N PRO A 418 27.88 8.34 -19.34
CA PRO A 418 28.42 7.89 -20.61
C PRO A 418 29.82 7.28 -20.41
N GLY A 419 30.16 6.26 -21.19
CA GLY A 419 31.43 5.53 -21.13
C GLY A 419 31.45 4.35 -20.15
N HIS A 420 30.40 4.12 -19.37
CA HIS A 420 30.35 2.95 -18.48
C HIS A 420 30.14 1.64 -19.24
N ARG A 421 30.84 0.60 -18.78
CA ARG A 421 30.61 -0.79 -19.21
C ARG A 421 29.35 -1.33 -18.55
N VAL A 422 28.46 -1.88 -19.35
CA VAL A 422 27.16 -2.42 -18.97
C VAL A 422 27.12 -3.92 -19.24
N GLN A 423 26.55 -4.69 -18.33
CA GLN A 423 26.31 -6.12 -18.53
C GLN A 423 24.95 -6.37 -19.19
N TYR A 424 24.79 -7.49 -19.89
CA TYR A 424 23.50 -7.92 -20.44
C TYR A 424 22.41 -7.91 -19.35
N LYS A 425 21.29 -7.25 -19.66
CA LYS A 425 20.13 -7.00 -18.78
C LYS A 425 20.44 -6.29 -17.47
N GLN A 426 21.45 -5.43 -17.46
CA GLN A 426 21.59 -4.45 -16.40
C GLN A 426 20.62 -3.28 -16.62
N VAL A 427 20.09 -2.71 -15.54
CA VAL A 427 19.21 -1.53 -15.60
C VAL A 427 20.02 -0.30 -16.02
N ILE A 428 19.55 0.40 -17.05
CA ILE A 428 20.16 1.62 -17.59
C ILE A 428 19.38 2.85 -17.14
N ALA A 429 18.05 2.80 -17.32
CA ALA A 429 17.17 3.93 -17.08
C ALA A 429 15.82 3.47 -16.48
N GLU A 430 15.16 4.39 -15.81
CA GLU A 430 13.81 4.25 -15.26
C GLU A 430 12.93 5.35 -15.87
N VAL A 431 11.84 4.96 -16.53
CA VAL A 431 10.84 5.91 -17.03
C VAL A 431 10.13 6.48 -15.82
N SER A 432 10.18 7.81 -15.64
CA SER A 432 9.46 8.41 -14.52
C SER A 432 8.07 8.84 -14.98
N SER A 433 7.07 8.53 -14.16
CA SER A 433 5.70 9.05 -14.32
C SER A 433 5.60 10.55 -13.99
N PHE A 434 6.71 11.31 -14.03
CA PHE A 434 6.79 12.69 -13.53
C PHE A 434 5.93 13.68 -14.32
N SER A 435 5.46 13.32 -15.53
CA SER A 435 4.42 14.07 -16.24
C SER A 435 3.08 14.12 -15.46
N GLU A 436 2.88 13.27 -14.45
CA GLU A 436 1.67 13.20 -13.62
C GLU A 436 1.57 14.27 -12.54
N PHE A 437 2.68 14.87 -12.11
CA PHE A 437 2.69 15.81 -10.98
C PHE A 437 2.28 17.23 -11.35
N PHE A 438 2.64 17.73 -12.54
CA PHE A 438 2.29 19.10 -12.95
C PHE A 438 0.79 19.34 -13.13
N ASN A 439 0.00 18.28 -13.38
CA ASN A 439 -1.47 18.38 -13.53
C ASN A 439 -2.25 18.06 -12.24
N LYS A 440 -1.57 17.75 -11.12
CA LYS A 440 -2.19 17.28 -9.89
C LYS A 440 -1.75 18.08 -8.65
N ASN A 441 -1.68 19.40 -8.77
CA ASN A 441 -1.71 20.28 -7.60
C ASN A 441 -3.15 20.53 -7.12
N SER A 442 -3.97 19.49 -7.10
CA SER A 442 -5.19 19.43 -6.32
C SER A 442 -5.55 17.96 -6.09
N GLU A 443 -5.50 17.57 -4.82
CA GLU A 443 -6.07 16.34 -4.27
C GLU A 443 -5.34 15.03 -4.65
N ILE A 444 -4.68 14.43 -3.66
CA ILE A 444 -4.83 13.04 -3.20
C ILE A 444 -3.78 12.84 -2.09
N GLY A 445 -4.22 12.94 -0.84
CA GLY A 445 -3.50 12.38 0.29
C GLY A 445 -3.88 10.92 0.39
N SER A 446 -3.04 10.01 -0.11
CA SER A 446 -3.21 8.60 0.24
C SER A 446 -2.94 8.44 1.74
N SER A 447 -3.88 7.79 2.42
CA SER A 447 -3.82 7.44 3.85
C SER A 447 -2.66 6.49 4.10
N PHE A 448 -1.50 7.04 4.41
CA PHE A 448 -0.35 6.27 4.81
C PHE A 448 -0.35 6.12 6.33
N ILE A 449 -0.38 4.88 6.82
CA ILE A 449 -0.15 4.60 8.23
C ILE A 449 1.35 4.83 8.50
N ASN A 450 1.67 5.78 9.37
CA ASN A 450 3.03 5.98 9.83
C ASN A 450 3.34 4.91 10.87
N LEU A 451 4.14 3.91 10.50
CA LEU A 451 4.63 2.90 11.45
C LEU A 451 5.87 3.42 12.15
N LYS A 452 5.95 3.13 13.46
CA LYS A 452 7.05 3.50 14.35
C LYS A 452 7.98 2.29 14.46
N LYS A 453 9.21 2.40 13.94
CA LYS A 453 10.25 1.37 14.14
C LYS A 453 11.33 1.85 15.07
N GLU A 454 11.62 1.02 16.06
CA GLU A 454 12.71 1.18 17.00
C GLU A 454 14.03 0.79 16.37
N MET A 455 14.98 1.72 16.35
CA MET A 455 16.36 1.42 15.99
C MET A 455 17.15 1.20 17.29
N LYS A 456 17.64 -0.03 17.48
CA LYS A 456 18.48 -0.40 18.62
C LYS A 456 19.96 -0.30 18.27
N ALA A 457 20.79 0.05 19.24
CA ALA A 457 22.24 0.10 19.10
C ALA A 457 22.81 -1.31 19.00
N SER A 458 23.52 -1.62 17.91
CA SER A 458 24.18 -2.92 17.74
C SER A 458 25.48 -3.03 18.54
N VAL A 459 26.05 -1.89 18.95
CA VAL A 459 27.29 -1.82 19.71
C VAL A 459 27.15 -0.83 20.85
N GLU A 460 27.85 -1.12 21.95
CA GLU A 460 28.01 -0.21 23.08
C GLU A 460 29.05 0.87 22.80
N GLY A 461 28.78 2.07 23.30
CA GLY A 461 29.74 3.17 23.20
C GLY A 461 29.07 4.53 23.14
N GLN A 462 29.77 5.48 22.52
CA GLN A 462 29.44 6.90 22.59
C GLN A 462 28.78 7.41 21.32
N VAL A 463 27.74 8.21 21.47
CA VAL A 463 27.03 8.84 20.35
C VAL A 463 27.71 10.14 19.93
N TYR A 464 27.84 10.35 18.63
CA TYR A 464 28.34 11.61 18.06
C TYR A 464 27.48 12.08 16.89
N PHE A 465 27.16 13.37 16.85
CA PHE A 465 26.47 14.02 15.72
C PHE A 465 27.44 14.87 14.90
N GLU A 466 27.48 14.67 13.59
CA GLU A 466 28.38 15.42 12.69
C GLU A 466 27.99 16.90 12.48
N LYS A 467 26.76 17.28 12.80
CA LYS A 467 26.27 18.67 12.69
C LYS A 467 25.53 19.03 13.97
N GLU A 468 25.77 20.23 14.48
CA GLU A 468 24.98 20.80 15.58
C GLU A 468 23.52 20.94 15.14
N LEU A 469 22.59 20.72 16.09
CA LEU A 469 21.14 20.68 15.84
C LEU A 469 20.59 22.07 15.49
N GLY A 470 20.82 22.51 14.26
CA GLY A 470 20.08 23.58 13.59
C GLY A 470 18.94 23.00 12.76
N PHE A 471 17.74 23.59 12.88
CA PHE A 471 16.44 23.07 12.41
C PHE A 471 16.27 22.79 10.91
N GLU A 472 17.29 22.94 10.05
CA GLU A 472 17.12 22.85 8.58
C GLU A 472 18.16 22.02 7.80
N SER A 473 18.87 21.08 8.42
CA SER A 473 19.73 20.17 7.63
C SER A 473 19.03 18.86 7.20
N LYS A 474 19.00 18.59 5.89
CA LYS A 474 18.17 17.54 5.25
C LYS A 474 18.50 16.08 5.62
N LYS A 475 19.67 15.79 6.21
CA LYS A 475 20.10 14.46 6.73
C LYS A 475 21.16 14.68 7.81
N ILE A 476 20.89 14.26 9.04
CA ILE A 476 21.87 14.26 10.14
C ILE A 476 22.50 12.85 10.16
N VAL A 477 23.80 12.75 10.40
CA VAL A 477 24.45 11.45 10.58
C VAL A 477 24.88 11.28 12.03
N LEU A 478 24.43 10.17 12.59
CA LEU A 478 24.68 9.71 13.93
C LEU A 478 25.80 8.67 13.88
N TRP A 479 26.90 8.94 14.56
CA TRP A 479 27.98 7.99 14.76
C TRP A 479 27.83 7.33 16.14
N ILE A 480 28.09 6.04 16.21
CA ILE A 480 28.24 5.30 17.45
C ILE A 480 29.65 4.75 17.46
N LEU A 481 30.51 5.35 18.27
CA LEU A 481 31.90 4.94 18.42
C LEU A 481 32.00 3.86 19.50
N ARG A 482 32.62 2.73 19.17
CA ARG A 482 32.72 1.59 20.10
C ARG A 482 33.49 1.97 21.36
N GLY A 483 33.01 1.54 22.52
CA GLY A 483 33.77 1.59 23.76
C GLY A 483 33.04 0.82 24.85
N ASP A 484 33.82 0.19 25.72
CA ASP A 484 33.29 -0.73 26.71
C ASP A 484 32.73 0.12 27.86
N ILE A 485 31.42 0.02 28.13
CA ILE A 485 30.74 0.84 29.15
C ILE A 485 30.57 0.01 30.41
N ILE A 486 31.13 0.49 31.53
CA ILE A 486 31.04 -0.16 32.84
C ILE A 486 30.25 0.75 33.79
N SER A 487 29.33 0.17 34.57
CA SER A 487 28.60 0.92 35.61
C SER A 487 29.43 1.02 36.89
N PHE A 488 29.26 2.10 37.65
CA PHE A 488 30.00 2.32 38.91
C PHE A 488 29.91 1.11 39.88
N PHE A 489 28.74 0.48 39.99
CA PHE A 489 28.53 -0.67 40.87
C PHE A 489 29.31 -1.92 40.44
N SER A 490 29.37 -2.22 39.13
CA SER A 490 30.16 -3.35 38.65
C SER A 490 31.66 -3.05 38.71
N PHE A 491 32.06 -1.81 38.45
CA PHE A 491 33.45 -1.37 38.59
C PHE A 491 33.93 -1.50 40.05
N ALA A 492 33.13 -1.09 41.03
CA ALA A 492 33.43 -1.27 42.44
C ALA A 492 33.57 -2.75 42.81
N CYS A 493 32.67 -3.62 42.33
CA CYS A 493 32.77 -5.06 42.52
C CYS A 493 34.04 -5.65 41.87
N ASP A 494 34.39 -5.23 40.66
CA ASP A 494 35.59 -5.71 39.95
C ASP A 494 36.88 -5.29 40.65
N VAL A 495 36.95 -4.05 41.18
CA VAL A 495 38.09 -3.56 41.98
C VAL A 495 38.18 -4.32 43.32
N PHE A 496 37.06 -4.58 43.98
CA PHE A 496 37.02 -5.42 45.20
C PHE A 496 37.41 -6.87 44.92
N CYS A 497 36.99 -7.44 43.78
CA CYS A 497 37.41 -8.77 43.33
C CYS A 497 38.90 -8.79 42.95
N PHE A 498 39.45 -7.69 42.41
CA PHE A 498 40.87 -7.53 42.13
C PHE A 498 41.70 -7.60 43.43
N GLN A 499 41.27 -6.93 44.50
CA GLN A 499 41.91 -7.06 45.83
C GLN A 499 41.82 -8.49 46.38
N LYS A 500 40.70 -9.21 46.18
CA LYS A 500 40.58 -10.62 46.58
C LYS A 500 41.49 -11.56 45.78
N LYS A 501 41.69 -11.32 44.48
CA LYS A 501 42.60 -12.11 43.62
C LYS A 501 44.07 -11.84 43.90
N VAL A 502 44.46 -10.59 44.19
CA VAL A 502 45.84 -10.24 44.57
C VAL A 502 46.23 -10.84 45.93
N ARG A 503 45.27 -11.06 46.84
CA ARG A 503 45.53 -11.79 48.10
C ARG A 503 45.64 -13.32 47.96
N LYS A 504 45.25 -13.90 46.82
CA LYS A 504 45.31 -15.35 46.57
C LYS A 504 46.07 -15.62 45.26
N LYS A 505 47.39 -15.86 45.41
CA LYS A 505 48.39 -16.29 44.40
C LYS A 505 49.22 -15.15 43.79
N LYS A 506 50.50 -15.11 44.18
CA LYS A 506 51.59 -14.50 43.42
C LYS A 506 51.67 -15.25 42.07
N ASN A 507 51.79 -14.50 40.97
CA ASN A 507 51.92 -14.98 39.58
C ASN A 507 50.60 -15.18 38.82
N TYR A 508 50.02 -14.06 38.38
CA TYR A 508 49.34 -13.97 37.08
C TYR A 508 49.95 -12.80 36.31
N PHE A 509 50.72 -13.10 35.27
CA PHE A 509 51.02 -12.14 34.22
C PHE A 509 49.79 -12.01 33.32
N ILE A 510 49.08 -10.89 33.40
CA ILE A 510 48.11 -10.52 32.37
C ILE A 510 48.86 -9.68 31.34
N GLU A 511 49.11 -10.26 30.18
CA GLU A 511 49.53 -9.55 28.97
C GLU A 511 48.39 -8.63 28.48
N LYS A 512 48.23 -7.49 29.14
CA LYS A 512 47.69 -6.27 28.52
C LYS A 512 48.84 -5.27 28.53
N ARG A 513 49.65 -5.28 27.46
CA ARG A 513 50.76 -4.33 27.30
C ARG A 513 50.18 -2.96 26.95
N VAL A 514 49.85 -2.17 27.97
CA VAL A 514 49.64 -0.72 27.82
C VAL A 514 51.03 -0.10 27.63
N TYR A 515 51.33 0.40 26.42
CA TYR A 515 52.57 1.14 26.18
C TYR A 515 52.47 2.55 26.77
N PHE A 516 53.21 2.81 27.84
CA PHE A 516 53.38 4.16 28.41
C PHE A 516 54.51 4.91 27.70
N SER A 517 54.25 6.12 27.20
CA SER A 517 55.26 6.98 26.60
C SER A 517 55.79 7.99 27.63
N GLN A 518 56.83 7.63 28.39
CA GLN A 518 57.99 8.46 28.75
C GLN A 518 58.82 7.76 29.84
N LYS A 519 60.14 7.74 29.64
CA LYS A 519 61.13 7.12 30.55
C LYS A 519 61.30 7.97 31.81
N ARG A 520 60.75 7.56 32.95
CA ARG A 520 61.33 7.80 34.29
C ARG A 520 61.01 6.61 35.21
N GLN A 521 62.05 5.99 35.75
CA GLN A 521 61.98 4.86 36.70
C GLN A 521 61.32 5.31 38.01
N PHE A 522 60.33 4.58 38.52
CA PHE A 522 59.94 4.68 39.93
C PHE A 522 59.57 3.32 40.54
N LYS A 523 60.11 3.10 41.76
CA LYS A 523 59.99 1.93 42.63
C LYS A 523 58.60 1.83 43.26
N LEU A 524 58.15 0.60 43.53
CA LEU A 524 56.93 0.25 44.27
C LEU A 524 56.87 0.95 45.64
N PHE A 525 55.80 1.72 45.90
CA PHE A 525 55.43 2.14 47.25
C PHE A 525 54.16 1.40 47.73
N GLN A 526 54.21 0.94 48.98
CA GLN A 526 53.15 0.24 49.72
C GLN A 526 51.91 1.13 49.94
N PHE A 527 50.74 0.69 49.44
CA PHE A 527 49.45 1.22 49.86
C PHE A 527 48.97 0.49 51.13
N CYS A 528 49.38 0.95 52.32
CA CYS A 528 48.83 0.44 53.59
C CYS A 528 48.25 1.51 54.54
N ASN A 529 48.59 2.79 54.45
CA ASN A 529 48.05 3.79 55.38
C ASN A 529 47.62 5.04 54.62
N LEU A 530 46.31 5.21 54.37
CA LEU A 530 45.65 6.50 54.03
C LEU A 530 44.14 6.28 53.83
N PHE A 531 43.41 5.90 54.89
CA PHE A 531 41.95 6.10 54.94
C PHE A 531 41.55 6.48 56.38
N LYS A 532 41.22 7.75 56.60
CA LYS A 532 40.43 8.23 57.76
C LYS A 532 39.03 8.54 57.23
N ILE A 533 38.04 7.75 57.62
CA ILE A 533 36.62 8.05 57.37
C ILE A 533 36.09 8.70 58.64
N GLY A 534 35.79 10.00 58.59
CA GLY A 534 35.06 10.70 59.65
C GLY A 534 33.57 10.77 59.30
N LEU A 535 32.72 10.19 60.15
CA LEU A 535 31.26 10.37 60.10
C LEU A 535 30.88 11.40 61.16
N LEU A 536 30.37 12.55 60.73
CA LEU A 536 29.84 13.58 61.62
C LEU A 536 28.31 13.44 61.68
N PHE A 537 27.81 12.76 62.72
CA PHE A 537 26.40 12.86 63.10
C PHE A 537 26.25 13.94 64.17
N LYS A 538 25.38 14.92 63.92
CA LYS A 538 25.01 15.95 64.91
C LYS A 538 24.32 15.26 66.10
N SER A 539 24.86 15.51 67.29
CA SER A 539 24.41 15.11 68.63
C SER A 539 24.84 13.71 69.13
N ARG A 540 25.80 13.75 70.09
CA ARG A 540 26.35 12.71 70.97
C ARG A 540 27.16 11.57 70.32
N SER A 541 28.47 11.66 70.55
CA SER A 541 29.51 10.70 70.25
C SER A 541 29.44 9.48 71.18
N PHE A 542 29.12 8.31 70.63
CA PHE A 542 29.56 7.03 71.18
C PHE A 542 30.62 6.45 70.24
N GLY A 543 31.84 6.34 70.75
CA GLY A 543 32.94 5.62 70.10
C GLY A 543 32.89 4.15 70.48
N LEU A 544 32.85 3.27 69.48
CA LEU A 544 33.09 1.83 69.64
C LEU A 544 34.36 1.48 68.86
N ASP A 545 35.46 1.30 69.60
CA ASP A 545 36.69 0.72 69.08
C ASP A 545 36.52 -0.80 68.99
N ILE A 546 36.27 -1.31 67.78
CA ILE A 546 36.19 -2.75 67.52
C ILE A 546 37.41 -3.15 66.70
N ARG A 547 38.42 -3.69 67.38
CA ARG A 547 39.56 -4.37 66.74
C ARG A 547 39.13 -5.80 66.38
N ASN A 548 39.34 -6.17 65.12
CA ASN A 548 39.17 -7.52 64.56
C ASN A 548 37.72 -8.00 64.37
N PHE A 549 37.01 -7.41 63.41
CA PHE A 549 35.99 -8.13 62.62
C PHE A 549 36.07 -7.74 61.15
N SER A 550 35.90 -8.70 60.24
CA SER A 550 35.94 -8.47 58.80
C SER A 550 34.78 -7.57 58.37
N ILE A 551 35.12 -6.40 57.81
CA ILE A 551 34.23 -5.39 57.20
C ILE A 551 33.21 -5.99 56.19
N CYS A 552 33.44 -7.22 55.71
CA CYS A 552 32.55 -7.94 54.80
C CYS A 552 31.16 -8.28 55.39
N ASN A 553 31.03 -8.54 56.70
CA ASN A 553 29.75 -8.98 57.26
C ASN A 553 28.82 -7.80 57.59
N ILE A 554 29.39 -6.63 57.94
CA ILE A 554 28.62 -5.42 58.26
C ILE A 554 27.97 -4.85 57.00
N LEU A 555 28.67 -4.83 55.85
CA LEU A 555 28.11 -4.33 54.59
C LEU A 555 27.07 -5.29 53.97
N ALA A 556 27.20 -6.60 54.17
CA ALA A 556 26.17 -7.57 53.75
C ALA A 556 24.89 -7.46 54.61
N PHE A 557 25.05 -7.25 55.92
CA PHE A 557 23.93 -7.05 56.84
C PHE A 557 23.18 -5.73 56.54
N TRP A 558 23.92 -4.66 56.23
CA TRP A 558 23.33 -3.36 55.87
C TRP A 558 22.76 -3.33 54.45
N GLY A 559 23.36 -4.03 53.49
CA GLY A 559 22.80 -4.18 52.14
C GLY A 559 21.45 -4.90 52.12
N SER A 560 21.24 -5.82 53.07
CA SER A 560 19.97 -6.53 53.24
C SER A 560 18.87 -5.60 53.77
N ILE A 561 19.20 -4.74 54.75
CA ILE A 561 18.27 -3.75 55.33
C ILE A 561 17.93 -2.62 54.34
N LEU A 562 18.91 -2.14 53.57
CA LEU A 562 18.72 -1.09 52.55
C LEU A 562 17.82 -1.55 51.38
N SER A 563 17.85 -2.86 51.05
CA SER A 563 16.94 -3.44 50.06
C SER A 563 15.49 -3.57 50.56
N LEU A 564 15.31 -3.72 51.88
CA LEU A 564 14.01 -3.93 52.52
C LEU A 564 13.25 -2.61 52.80
N LEU A 565 13.97 -1.49 52.96
CA LEU A 565 13.36 -0.20 53.33
C LEU A 565 13.09 0.75 52.15
N GLY A 566 13.56 0.47 50.93
CA GLY A 566 13.14 1.21 49.73
C GLY A 566 13.30 2.74 49.79
N ILE A 567 14.33 3.24 50.48
CA ILE A 567 14.60 4.69 50.59
C ILE A 567 15.74 5.06 49.62
N GLU A 568 15.36 5.61 48.46
CA GLU A 568 16.26 6.33 47.55
C GLU A 568 16.35 7.80 47.97
N SER A 569 17.01 8.15 49.08
CA SER A 569 17.23 9.57 49.37
C SER A 569 18.44 9.86 50.25
N PHE A 570 19.37 10.63 49.67
CA PHE A 570 20.41 11.47 50.28
C PHE A 570 21.50 10.80 51.13
N PHE A 571 22.55 10.31 50.45
CA PHE A 571 23.92 10.36 50.97
C PHE A 571 24.80 11.15 49.98
N SER A 572 25.20 12.36 50.37
CA SER A 572 26.25 13.13 49.69
C SER A 572 27.61 12.63 50.16
N PHE A 573 28.27 11.81 49.34
CA PHE A 573 29.71 11.57 49.46
C PHE A 573 30.43 12.75 48.80
N GLU A 574 30.98 13.67 49.60
CA GLU A 574 32.02 14.58 49.11
C GLU A 574 33.36 13.85 49.16
N ILE A 575 33.91 13.55 47.99
CA ILE A 575 35.28 13.03 47.85
C ILE A 575 36.18 14.25 47.67
N PHE A 576 36.92 14.61 48.72
CA PHE A 576 38.03 15.55 48.60
C PHE A 576 39.15 14.90 47.76
N ASN A 577 39.48 15.55 46.63
CA ASN A 577 40.67 15.38 45.81
C ASN A 577 41.04 13.94 45.38
N PHE A 578 40.31 13.43 44.38
CA PHE A 578 40.77 12.39 43.46
C PHE A 578 40.81 12.89 42.00
N SER A 579 41.12 14.17 41.78
CA SER A 579 41.12 14.82 40.47
C SER A 579 42.41 14.64 39.66
N GLY A 580 43.52 14.18 40.25
CA GLY A 580 44.82 14.17 39.57
C GLY A 580 45.15 12.93 38.72
N PHE A 581 44.64 11.74 39.08
CA PHE A 581 45.19 10.47 38.55
C PHE A 581 44.31 9.74 37.53
N PHE A 582 42.99 9.97 37.52
CA PHE A 582 42.05 9.26 36.63
C PHE A 582 41.55 10.11 35.44
N GLU A 583 41.84 11.41 35.42
CA GLU A 583 41.42 12.31 34.34
C GLU A 583 42.14 12.03 33.00
N GLU A 584 43.35 11.43 33.04
CA GLU A 584 44.09 11.11 31.82
C GLU A 584 43.64 9.80 31.14
N GLU A 585 43.02 8.86 31.88
CA GLU A 585 42.67 7.53 31.35
C GLU A 585 41.14 7.27 31.27
N CYS A 586 40.30 8.02 31.98
CA CYS A 586 38.83 7.91 31.94
C CYS A 586 38.20 9.14 31.27
N LEU A 587 37.81 9.01 30.00
CA LEU A 587 37.48 10.17 29.14
C LEU A 587 36.12 10.85 29.40
N LYS A 588 35.19 10.30 30.22
CA LYS A 588 33.95 10.97 30.64
C LYS A 588 33.10 10.18 31.65
N VAL A 589 32.49 10.90 32.58
CA VAL A 589 31.45 10.43 33.51
C VAL A 589 30.09 10.94 33.01
N ASP A 590 29.16 10.02 32.75
CA ASP A 590 27.79 10.37 32.38
C ASP A 590 26.96 10.74 33.62
N SER A 591 25.84 11.46 33.45
CA SER A 591 24.92 11.84 34.55
C SER A 591 24.43 10.66 35.41
N LYS A 592 24.55 9.43 34.89
CA LYS A 592 24.22 8.16 35.55
C LYS A 592 25.44 7.39 36.07
N LYS A 593 26.59 8.04 36.29
CA LYS A 593 27.85 7.45 36.81
C LYS A 593 28.30 6.20 36.03
N ARG A 594 28.39 6.30 34.71
CA ARG A 594 28.90 5.25 33.81
C ARG A 594 30.26 5.66 33.23
N PHE A 595 31.18 4.70 33.14
CA PHE A 595 32.53 4.91 32.62
C PHE A 595 32.68 4.28 31.24
N LEU A 596 33.43 4.94 30.36
CA LEU A 596 33.75 4.47 29.02
C LEU A 596 35.24 4.12 28.95
N PHE A 597 35.56 2.86 28.64
CA PHE A 597 36.93 2.39 28.46
C PHE A 597 37.30 2.17 26.98
N TYR A 598 38.55 2.51 26.64
CA TYR A 598 39.15 2.23 25.34
C TYR A 598 40.09 1.02 25.47
N THR A 599 39.75 -0.06 24.77
CA THR A 599 40.58 -1.27 24.70
C THR A 599 41.17 -1.43 23.30
N GLU A 600 42.32 -2.09 23.16
CA GLU A 600 42.97 -2.33 21.85
C GLU A 600 42.05 -3.07 20.85
N LYS A 601 41.04 -3.80 21.35
CA LYS A 601 40.01 -4.47 20.53
C LYS A 601 39.09 -3.50 19.79
N ASN A 602 38.97 -2.26 20.28
CA ASN A 602 38.09 -1.23 19.74
C ASN A 602 38.80 -0.33 18.72
N GLU A 603 40.11 -0.52 18.54
CA GLU A 603 40.97 0.24 17.63
C GLU A 603 41.42 -0.59 16.43
N ILE A 604 41.51 0.03 15.25
CA ILE A 604 42.10 -0.54 14.05
C ILE A 604 43.34 0.25 13.68
N ILE A 605 44.47 -0.45 13.52
CA ILE A 605 45.74 0.13 13.11
C ILE A 605 45.91 -0.07 11.60
N LEU A 606 46.00 1.02 10.84
CA LEU A 606 46.38 1.01 9.44
C LEU A 606 47.83 1.46 9.28
N ARG A 607 48.62 0.72 8.50
CA ARG A 607 50.00 1.08 8.13
C ARG A 607 49.97 1.58 6.69
N ASN A 608 50.26 2.87 6.44
CA ASN A 608 50.42 3.41 5.08
C ASN A 608 51.21 4.73 5.07
N LYS A 609 51.87 5.03 3.93
CA LYS A 609 52.97 6.01 3.80
C LYS A 609 52.60 7.41 3.28
N SER A 610 51.37 7.73 2.89
CA SER A 610 51.15 9.01 2.21
C SER A 610 49.71 9.55 2.22
N PHE A 611 49.24 10.11 3.35
CA PHE A 611 48.05 10.99 3.36
C PHE A 611 48.08 12.00 4.53
N LYS A 612 47.58 13.23 4.30
CA LYS A 612 47.34 14.26 5.33
C LYS A 612 45.91 14.10 5.89
N PHE A 613 45.75 13.41 7.02
CA PHE A 613 44.48 13.35 7.75
C PHE A 613 44.58 14.15 9.06
N CYS A 614 43.56 14.94 9.39
CA CYS A 614 43.48 15.62 10.69
C CYS A 614 42.91 14.69 11.77
N ILE A 615 43.45 14.78 12.99
CA ILE A 615 42.93 14.08 14.18
C ILE A 615 41.49 14.54 14.42
N GLY A 616 40.58 13.60 14.69
CA GLY A 616 39.17 13.88 14.95
C GLY A 616 38.22 13.75 13.75
N ASN A 617 38.74 13.66 12.51
CA ASN A 617 37.91 13.47 11.32
C ASN A 617 37.24 12.08 11.29
N PHE A 618 35.98 12.05 10.87
CA PHE A 618 35.25 10.81 10.59
C PHE A 618 35.53 10.32 9.18
N ILE A 619 35.99 9.08 9.05
CA ILE A 619 36.21 8.46 7.74
C ILE A 619 34.90 7.85 7.27
N ARG A 620 34.28 8.48 6.26
CA ARG A 620 33.30 7.82 5.41
C ARG A 620 34.01 7.23 4.20
N ASN A 621 33.54 6.06 3.81
CA ASN A 621 34.12 5.26 2.73
C ASN A 621 33.79 5.85 1.34
N GLN A 622 34.19 7.10 1.07
CA GLN A 622 33.98 7.76 -0.22
C GLN A 622 35.12 7.53 -1.21
N GLU A 623 36.26 7.04 -0.74
CA GLU A 623 37.41 6.73 -1.56
C GLU A 623 37.86 5.30 -1.24
N ASN A 624 38.42 4.58 -2.22
CA ASN A 624 38.70 3.14 -2.20
C ASN A 624 39.74 2.67 -1.13
N PHE A 625 39.96 3.43 -0.06
CA PHE A 625 41.14 3.34 0.80
C PHE A 625 40.92 2.67 2.17
N CYS A 626 39.68 2.42 2.63
CA CYS A 626 39.46 1.78 3.95
C CYS A 626 38.22 0.88 3.97
N LYS A 627 38.32 -0.38 4.41
CA LYS A 627 37.13 -1.23 4.68
C LYS A 627 36.37 -0.79 5.94
N PHE A 628 36.97 0.04 6.79
CA PHE A 628 36.49 0.31 8.14
C PHE A 628 35.99 1.75 8.30
N LEU A 629 34.96 1.91 9.12
CA LEU A 629 34.31 3.18 9.44
C LEU A 629 34.70 3.57 10.86
N GLY A 630 35.03 4.84 11.08
CA GLY A 630 35.48 5.25 12.39
C GLY A 630 36.04 6.67 12.46
N GLN A 631 36.41 7.04 13.67
CA GLN A 631 37.07 8.31 13.96
C GLN A 631 38.58 8.11 14.05
N ILE A 632 39.35 8.99 13.43
CA ILE A 632 40.81 8.99 13.55
C ILE A 632 41.17 9.53 14.94
N VAL A 633 41.73 8.67 15.80
CA VAL A 633 42.14 9.04 17.16
C VAL A 633 43.60 9.47 17.19
N ARG A 634 44.49 8.75 16.48
CA ARG A 634 45.93 9.07 16.45
C ARG A 634 46.49 8.91 15.03
N VAL A 635 47.30 9.89 14.61
CA VAL A 635 48.06 9.86 13.35
C VAL A 635 49.55 9.92 13.68
N GLN A 636 50.29 8.85 13.41
CA GLN A 636 51.75 8.79 13.46
C GLN A 636 52.30 8.66 12.03
N LYS A 637 53.57 9.03 11.81
CA LYS A 637 54.22 9.07 10.48
C LYS A 637 54.03 7.81 9.62
N ASN A 638 53.84 6.63 10.24
CA ASN A 638 53.63 5.33 9.55
C ASN A 638 52.39 4.54 10.03
N LYS A 639 51.58 5.09 10.96
CA LYS A 639 50.44 4.37 11.57
C LYS A 639 49.28 5.31 11.83
N ILE A 640 48.08 4.91 11.39
CA ILE A 640 46.83 5.59 11.72
C ILE A 640 46.01 4.66 12.62
N VAL A 641 45.60 5.16 13.78
CA VAL A 641 44.72 4.46 14.72
C VAL A 641 43.31 4.99 14.56
N ILE A 642 42.40 4.13 14.13
CA ILE A 642 40.99 4.45 13.90
C ILE A 642 40.17 3.77 14.99
N ARG A 643 39.34 4.54 15.69
CA ARG A 643 38.31 3.99 16.57
C ARG A 643 37.13 3.54 15.72
N ASN A 644 36.78 2.27 15.83
CA ASN A 644 35.65 1.71 15.09
C ASN A 644 34.35 2.43 15.43
N GLY A 645 33.61 2.83 14.39
CA GLY A 645 32.36 3.55 14.52
C GLY A 645 31.32 3.08 13.51
N LEU A 646 30.05 3.05 13.93
CA LEU A 646 28.92 2.81 13.05
C LEU A 646 28.23 4.13 12.73
N SER A 647 28.03 4.40 11.44
CA SER A 647 27.30 5.58 10.97
C SER A 647 25.86 5.22 10.62
N ASN A 648 24.90 5.87 11.25
CA ASN A 648 23.48 5.79 10.94
C ASN A 648 22.99 7.13 10.38
N ILE A 649 22.29 7.12 9.25
CA ILE A 649 21.62 8.32 8.76
C ILE A 649 20.25 8.47 9.40
N LEU A 650 19.96 9.70 9.78
CA LEU A 650 18.69 10.16 10.29
C LEU A 650 17.89 10.82 9.18
N SER A 651 16.62 10.46 9.06
CA SER A 651 15.68 11.09 8.13
C SER A 651 14.97 12.27 8.82
N LYS A 652 14.30 13.14 8.06
CA LYS A 652 13.63 14.32 8.64
C LYS A 652 12.55 14.00 9.69
N ASN A 653 12.00 12.80 9.67
CA ASN A 653 10.83 12.43 10.49
C ASN A 653 11.19 11.60 11.71
N THR A 654 12.47 11.48 12.09
CA THR A 654 12.90 10.68 13.24
C THR A 654 12.80 11.46 14.55
N LYS A 655 12.26 10.84 15.60
CA LYS A 655 12.29 11.39 16.98
C LYS A 655 13.47 10.80 17.75
N PHE A 656 14.28 11.68 18.36
CA PHE A 656 15.47 11.33 19.14
C PHE A 656 15.27 11.65 20.61
N PHE A 657 15.89 10.85 21.48
CA PHE A 657 15.98 11.11 22.93
C PHE A 657 17.42 11.29 23.40
N LEU A 658 18.39 11.21 22.48
CA LEU A 658 19.82 11.20 22.76
C LEU A 658 20.44 12.56 22.45
N ARG A 659 21.32 13.02 23.33
CA ARG A 659 22.16 14.20 23.15
C ARG A 659 23.52 13.80 22.58
N ASN A 660 24.24 14.78 22.05
CA ASN A 660 25.60 14.55 21.56
C ASN A 660 26.50 14.14 22.72
N ARG A 661 27.27 13.05 22.54
CA ARG A 661 28.20 12.44 23.53
C ARG A 661 27.58 11.53 24.60
N ASP A 662 26.28 11.25 24.55
CA ASP A 662 25.64 10.28 25.46
C ASP A 662 26.19 8.85 25.30
N LEU A 663 26.19 8.07 26.39
CA LEU A 663 26.62 6.67 26.41
C LEU A 663 25.45 5.70 26.22
N ILE A 664 25.61 4.74 25.31
CA ILE A 664 24.57 3.77 24.97
C ILE A 664 25.08 2.35 25.10
N LEU A 665 24.32 1.53 25.83
CA LEU A 665 24.55 0.10 25.95
C LEU A 665 24.09 -0.63 24.68
N LYS A 666 24.68 -1.80 24.44
CA LYS A 666 24.23 -2.72 23.41
C LYS A 666 22.72 -2.98 23.58
N ASN A 667 21.97 -2.92 22.48
CA ASN A 667 20.50 -2.99 22.38
C ASN A 667 19.71 -1.79 22.93
N GLY A 668 20.36 -0.71 23.38
CA GLY A 668 19.67 0.53 23.77
C GLY A 668 18.95 1.21 22.60
N THR A 669 17.84 1.89 22.86
CA THR A 669 17.06 2.60 21.83
C THR A 669 17.79 3.85 21.36
N LEU A 670 18.07 3.94 20.06
CA LEU A 670 18.70 5.10 19.44
C LEU A 670 17.66 6.18 19.10
N PHE A 671 16.69 5.80 18.27
CA PHE A 671 15.66 6.70 17.79
C PHE A 671 14.47 5.93 17.22
N TYR A 672 13.34 6.61 17.10
CA TYR A 672 12.19 6.09 16.38
C TYR A 672 12.18 6.63 14.96
N LEU A 673 12.19 5.72 13.99
CA LEU A 673 12.03 6.04 12.59
C LEU A 673 10.56 5.84 12.20
N PHE A 674 9.92 6.94 11.78
CA PHE A 674 8.58 6.90 11.21
C PHE A 674 8.70 6.75 9.70
N TYR A 675 8.20 5.64 9.17
CA TYR A 675 8.18 5.41 7.73
C TYR A 675 6.87 4.77 7.28
N LYS A 676 6.70 4.82 5.97
CA LYS A 676 5.53 4.30 5.26
C LYS A 676 5.95 2.97 4.65
N GLU A 677 5.30 1.91 5.08
CA GLU A 677 5.51 0.56 4.55
C GLU A 677 4.38 0.26 3.56
N SER A 678 4.74 -0.20 2.35
CA SER A 678 3.76 -0.68 1.39
C SER A 678 3.23 -2.03 1.86
N LYS A 679 2.05 -2.04 2.49
CA LYS A 679 1.39 -3.30 2.83
C LYS A 679 0.84 -3.92 1.55
N THR A 680 1.02 -5.23 1.41
CA THR A 680 0.37 -6.05 0.37
C THR A 680 -1.15 -5.92 0.36
N GLY A 681 -1.73 -5.42 1.45
CA GLY A 681 -3.16 -5.23 1.64
C GLY A 681 -3.82 -4.30 0.62
N ASP A 682 -3.10 -3.42 -0.08
CA ASP A 682 -3.72 -2.44 -1.01
C ASP A 682 -4.44 -3.11 -2.20
N ILE A 683 -4.04 -4.33 -2.58
CA ILE A 683 -4.73 -5.14 -3.60
C ILE A 683 -5.93 -5.90 -2.99
N VAL A 684 -5.83 -6.33 -1.73
CA VAL A 684 -6.81 -7.19 -1.06
C VAL A 684 -7.89 -6.38 -0.31
N GLN A 685 -7.72 -5.07 -0.14
CA GLN A 685 -8.66 -4.20 0.60
C GLN A 685 -9.87 -3.70 -0.21
N GLY A 686 -10.10 -4.22 -1.42
CA GLY A 686 -11.18 -3.76 -2.29
C GLY A 686 -12.55 -3.78 -1.63
N LEU A 687 -12.99 -4.94 -1.11
CA LEU A 687 -14.32 -5.09 -0.52
C LEU A 687 -14.53 -4.26 0.76
N PRO A 688 -13.63 -4.28 1.78
CA PRO A 688 -13.77 -3.41 2.95
C PRO A 688 -13.87 -1.93 2.61
N LYS A 689 -13.17 -1.50 1.55
CA LYS A 689 -13.26 -0.11 1.07
C LYS A 689 -14.61 0.20 0.44
N VAL A 690 -15.15 -0.71 -0.37
CA VAL A 690 -16.51 -0.58 -0.92
C VAL A 690 -17.55 -0.56 0.19
N GLU A 691 -17.44 -1.45 1.18
CA GLU A 691 -18.32 -1.46 2.34
C GLU A 691 -18.22 -0.14 3.12
N ALA A 692 -17.02 0.38 3.37
CA ALA A 692 -16.85 1.65 4.07
C ALA A 692 -17.51 2.84 3.33
N LEU A 693 -17.44 2.85 1.98
CA LEU A 693 -18.11 3.86 1.15
C LEU A 693 -19.63 3.73 1.21
N LEU A 694 -20.17 2.51 1.12
CA LEU A 694 -21.61 2.23 1.16
C LEU A 694 -22.22 2.43 2.57
N GLU A 695 -21.42 2.23 3.60
CA GLU A 695 -21.84 2.44 4.99
C GLU A 695 -21.68 3.90 5.43
N ALA A 696 -21.02 4.74 4.62
CA ALA A 696 -20.78 6.15 4.91
C ALA A 696 -20.21 6.39 6.33
N ARG A 697 -19.27 5.53 6.76
CA ARG A 697 -18.71 5.56 8.13
C ARG A 697 -18.00 6.88 8.40
N THR A 698 -18.17 7.42 9.61
CA THR A 698 -17.36 8.52 10.12
C THR A 698 -16.09 7.97 10.75
N SER A 699 -14.93 8.37 10.26
CA SER A 699 -13.64 8.02 10.88
C SER A 699 -13.55 8.70 12.25
N SER A 700 -13.68 7.93 13.33
CA SER A 700 -13.75 8.43 14.72
C SER A 700 -12.40 8.80 15.34
N GLY A 701 -11.29 8.79 14.59
CA GLY A 701 -9.95 9.07 15.13
C GLY A 701 -9.09 9.96 14.22
N ASN A 702 -8.49 10.99 14.82
CA ASN A 702 -7.54 11.99 14.30
C ASN A 702 -8.10 13.11 13.39
N PHE A 703 -7.81 14.36 13.74
CA PHE A 703 -8.14 15.58 13.00
C PHE A 703 -7.63 15.58 11.54
N ASN A 704 -6.52 14.90 11.24
CA ASN A 704 -5.98 14.80 9.87
C ASN A 704 -6.73 13.77 8.98
N LEU A 705 -7.50 12.86 9.56
CA LEU A 705 -8.33 11.86 8.84
C LEU A 705 -9.74 12.39 8.51
N GLN A 706 -10.10 13.61 8.95
CA GLN A 706 -11.42 14.19 8.70
C GLN A 706 -11.66 14.56 7.21
N LYS A 707 -10.61 14.78 6.42
CA LYS A 707 -10.73 15.15 4.99
C LYS A 707 -11.29 14.04 4.09
N ASP A 708 -11.16 12.78 4.49
CA ASP A 708 -11.65 11.63 3.72
C ASP A 708 -13.10 11.24 4.06
N ASN A 709 -13.68 11.80 5.12
CA ASN A 709 -15.06 11.50 5.51
C ASN A 709 -16.05 12.06 4.47
N LEU A 710 -16.95 11.21 3.95
CA LEU A 710 -17.96 11.61 2.97
C LEU A 710 -18.84 12.76 3.48
N HIS A 711 -19.22 12.71 4.76
CA HIS A 711 -20.03 13.76 5.41
C HIS A 711 -19.33 15.12 5.41
N TYR A 712 -18.02 15.15 5.67
CA TYR A 712 -17.25 16.39 5.66
C TYR A 712 -17.09 16.92 4.24
N ARG A 713 -16.84 16.04 3.25
CA ARG A 713 -16.84 16.40 1.84
C ARG A 713 -18.19 16.98 1.40
N LEU A 714 -19.30 16.44 1.90
CA LEU A 714 -20.64 16.95 1.63
C LEU A 714 -20.79 18.40 2.08
N LYS A 715 -20.38 18.68 3.31
CA LYS A 715 -20.39 20.03 3.88
C LYS A 715 -19.52 20.99 3.08
N ILE A 716 -18.29 20.60 2.72
CA ILE A 716 -17.40 21.43 1.89
C ILE A 716 -18.05 21.76 0.53
N PHE A 717 -18.58 20.75 -0.16
CA PHE A 717 -19.22 20.98 -1.45
C PHE A 717 -20.46 21.88 -1.32
N PHE A 718 -21.23 21.69 -0.26
CA PHE A 718 -22.38 22.52 0.02
C PHE A 718 -21.99 23.99 0.26
N GLU A 719 -21.00 24.26 1.12
CA GLU A 719 -20.48 25.61 1.35
C GLU A 719 -19.93 26.26 0.08
N PHE A 720 -19.21 25.49 -0.74
CA PHE A 720 -18.68 25.95 -2.01
C PHE A 720 -19.78 26.37 -3.00
N TYR A 721 -20.84 25.56 -3.14
CA TYR A 721 -21.95 25.89 -4.04
C TYR A 721 -22.89 26.95 -3.46
N LYS A 722 -23.04 27.02 -2.14
CA LYS A 722 -23.84 28.04 -1.45
C LYS A 722 -23.34 29.45 -1.79
N LYS A 723 -22.01 29.63 -1.86
CA LYS A 723 -21.39 30.89 -2.31
C LYS A 723 -21.68 31.26 -3.78
N LYS A 724 -22.08 30.30 -4.63
CA LYS A 724 -22.23 30.50 -6.08
C LYS A 724 -23.67 30.54 -6.61
N TYR A 725 -24.58 29.74 -6.05
CA TYR A 725 -25.87 29.45 -6.69
C TYR A 725 -27.09 29.51 -5.75
N GLY A 726 -26.94 30.08 -4.55
CA GLY A 726 -27.99 30.12 -3.53
C GLY A 726 -28.26 28.75 -2.88
N PHE A 727 -29.09 28.72 -1.84
CA PHE A 727 -29.23 27.57 -0.93
C PHE A 727 -29.78 26.30 -1.62
N SER A 728 -30.96 26.41 -2.26
CA SER A 728 -31.67 25.26 -2.85
C SER A 728 -30.90 24.61 -4.01
N LEU A 729 -30.28 25.43 -4.87
CA LEU A 729 -29.48 24.91 -5.98
C LEU A 729 -28.14 24.33 -5.49
N ALA A 730 -27.57 24.92 -4.43
CA ALA A 730 -26.35 24.40 -3.81
C ALA A 730 -26.55 23.01 -3.21
N ALA A 731 -27.67 22.77 -2.53
CA ALA A 731 -28.01 21.46 -1.99
C ALA A 731 -28.12 20.39 -3.09
N GLN A 732 -28.71 20.72 -4.24
CA GLN A 732 -28.82 19.78 -5.37
C GLN A 732 -27.46 19.54 -6.05
N LYS A 733 -26.65 20.58 -6.29
CA LYS A 733 -25.34 20.41 -6.92
C LYS A 733 -24.32 19.71 -6.02
N SER A 734 -24.39 19.93 -4.70
CA SER A 734 -23.51 19.23 -3.76
C SER A 734 -23.79 17.74 -3.77
N ILE A 735 -25.06 17.33 -3.74
CA ILE A 735 -25.42 15.90 -3.76
C ILE A 735 -25.09 15.24 -5.11
N GLU A 736 -25.33 15.90 -6.25
CA GLU A 736 -24.93 15.38 -7.57
C GLU A 736 -23.41 15.12 -7.64
N LYS A 737 -22.61 16.02 -7.04
CA LYS A 737 -21.16 15.87 -7.00
C LYS A 737 -20.69 14.71 -6.11
N ILE A 738 -21.41 14.44 -5.02
CA ILE A 738 -21.09 13.36 -4.09
C ILE A 738 -21.54 12.01 -4.64
N GLN A 739 -22.73 11.95 -5.23
CA GLN A 739 -23.23 10.74 -5.86
C GLN A 739 -22.28 10.28 -6.98
N SER A 740 -21.86 11.21 -7.85
CA SER A 740 -20.86 10.90 -8.89
C SER A 740 -19.52 10.44 -8.29
N PHE A 741 -19.07 11.08 -7.20
CA PHE A 741 -17.86 10.65 -6.49
C PHE A 741 -17.96 9.23 -5.92
N ILE A 742 -19.09 8.86 -5.32
CA ILE A 742 -19.31 7.51 -4.76
C ILE A 742 -19.30 6.47 -5.89
N VAL A 743 -20.06 6.73 -6.96
CA VAL A 743 -20.14 5.84 -8.12
C VAL A 743 -18.75 5.62 -8.73
N ASP A 744 -18.01 6.70 -9.04
CA ASP A 744 -16.68 6.58 -9.64
C ASP A 744 -15.66 5.91 -8.69
N SER A 745 -15.80 6.11 -7.37
CA SER A 745 -14.92 5.48 -6.37
C SER A 745 -15.15 3.98 -6.26
N ILE A 746 -16.41 3.52 -6.24
CA ILE A 746 -16.76 2.10 -6.21
C ILE A 746 -16.38 1.45 -7.55
N GLN A 747 -16.71 2.10 -8.67
CA GLN A 747 -16.39 1.62 -10.01
C GLN A 747 -14.88 1.44 -10.19
N TYR A 748 -14.07 2.37 -9.64
CA TYR A 748 -12.62 2.23 -9.65
C TYR A 748 -12.13 0.98 -8.92
N VAL A 749 -12.71 0.62 -7.77
CA VAL A 749 -12.29 -0.55 -6.99
C VAL A 749 -12.61 -1.85 -7.73
N TYR A 750 -13.76 -1.94 -8.40
CA TYR A 750 -14.10 -3.10 -9.21
C TYR A 750 -13.24 -3.19 -10.48
N GLN A 751 -13.02 -2.05 -11.16
CA GLN A 751 -12.22 -1.98 -12.38
C GLN A 751 -10.73 -2.23 -12.12
N SER A 752 -10.18 -1.81 -10.98
CA SER A 752 -8.78 -2.14 -10.62
C SER A 752 -8.56 -3.64 -10.43
N GLN A 753 -9.65 -4.40 -10.29
CA GLN A 753 -9.67 -5.86 -10.20
C GLN A 753 -10.22 -6.52 -11.46
N SER A 754 -10.33 -5.78 -12.56
CA SER A 754 -10.84 -6.21 -13.87
C SER A 754 -12.27 -6.79 -13.83
N ILE A 755 -13.10 -6.30 -12.91
CA ILE A 755 -14.52 -6.64 -12.84
C ILE A 755 -15.31 -5.49 -13.47
N ASP A 756 -16.03 -5.82 -14.55
CA ASP A 756 -16.92 -4.90 -15.25
C ASP A 756 -18.31 -4.91 -14.59
N ILE A 757 -18.65 -3.82 -13.90
CA ILE A 757 -19.99 -3.54 -13.37
C ILE A 757 -20.56 -2.32 -14.11
N SER A 758 -21.87 -2.30 -14.37
CA SER A 758 -22.51 -1.13 -14.95
C SER A 758 -22.89 -0.11 -13.88
N ASP A 759 -22.65 1.17 -14.14
CA ASP A 759 -22.86 2.25 -13.15
C ASP A 759 -24.32 2.30 -12.64
N LYS A 760 -25.31 1.88 -13.44
CA LYS A 760 -26.74 1.91 -13.07
C LYS A 760 -27.05 1.09 -11.83
N HIS A 761 -26.34 -0.03 -11.60
CA HIS A 761 -26.54 -0.83 -10.39
C HIS A 761 -26.05 -0.08 -9.16
N ILE A 762 -24.90 0.59 -9.24
CA ILE A 762 -24.34 1.39 -8.14
C ILE A 762 -25.22 2.63 -7.90
N GLU A 763 -25.67 3.29 -8.97
CA GLU A 763 -26.57 4.45 -8.92
C GLU A 763 -27.88 4.15 -8.18
N ILE A 764 -28.43 2.94 -8.31
CA ILE A 764 -29.65 2.51 -7.60
C ILE A 764 -29.42 2.45 -6.09
N VAL A 765 -28.29 1.91 -5.65
CA VAL A 765 -27.93 1.85 -4.22
C VAL A 765 -27.66 3.26 -3.69
N VAL A 766 -26.90 4.06 -4.42
CA VAL A 766 -26.58 5.45 -4.05
C VAL A 766 -27.85 6.31 -3.98
N LYS A 767 -28.85 6.09 -4.84
CA LYS A 767 -30.16 6.74 -4.75
C LYS A 767 -30.82 6.52 -3.39
N GLN A 768 -30.75 5.30 -2.84
CA GLN A 768 -31.32 5.00 -1.53
C GLN A 768 -30.52 5.66 -0.39
N MET A 769 -29.19 5.63 -0.48
CA MET A 769 -28.32 6.28 0.51
C MET A 769 -28.58 7.79 0.66
N THR A 770 -29.00 8.46 -0.42
CA THR A 770 -29.23 9.91 -0.46
C THR A 770 -30.71 10.32 -0.47
N LYS A 771 -31.63 9.40 -0.14
CA LYS A 771 -33.08 9.63 -0.22
C LYS A 771 -33.62 10.56 0.87
N LYS A 772 -32.90 10.71 1.99
CA LYS A 772 -33.37 11.45 3.18
C LYS A 772 -32.71 12.82 3.28
N VAL A 773 -33.47 13.79 3.78
CA VAL A 773 -33.05 15.18 4.01
C VAL A 773 -33.47 15.61 5.41
N VAL A 774 -32.70 16.51 6.01
CA VAL A 774 -33.02 17.16 7.29
C VAL A 774 -33.60 18.53 7.01
N VAL A 775 -34.74 18.84 7.63
CA VAL A 775 -35.36 20.17 7.52
C VAL A 775 -34.61 21.17 8.40
N LEU A 776 -34.21 22.31 7.85
CA LEU A 776 -33.59 23.41 8.60
C LEU A 776 -34.59 24.53 8.89
N GLU A 777 -35.40 24.89 7.90
CA GLU A 777 -36.46 25.90 8.06
C GLU A 777 -37.75 25.33 7.48
N LYS A 778 -38.82 25.39 8.28
CA LYS A 778 -40.12 24.77 7.98
C LYS A 778 -40.91 25.43 6.83
N GLY A 779 -40.62 26.68 6.48
CA GLY A 779 -41.43 27.41 5.49
C GLY A 779 -42.92 27.38 5.87
N ASP A 780 -43.77 27.16 4.87
CA ASP A 780 -45.24 27.04 5.04
C ASP A 780 -45.70 25.58 5.26
N THR A 781 -44.84 24.71 5.80
CA THR A 781 -45.19 23.29 6.04
C THR A 781 -45.21 22.92 7.52
N ASP A 782 -45.91 21.84 7.83
CA ASP A 782 -46.02 21.28 9.18
C ASP A 782 -44.77 20.52 9.66
N PHE A 783 -43.66 20.56 8.90
CA PHE A 783 -42.44 19.85 9.28
C PHE A 783 -41.76 20.50 10.48
N LEU A 784 -41.16 19.66 11.33
CA LEU A 784 -40.35 20.11 12.44
C LEU A 784 -38.92 20.43 11.98
N VAL A 785 -38.30 21.45 12.57
CA VAL A 785 -36.88 21.74 12.35
C VAL A 785 -36.05 20.59 12.92
N GLY A 786 -35.18 20.00 12.09
CA GLY A 786 -34.40 18.81 12.41
C GLY A 786 -35.05 17.48 12.00
N GLU A 787 -36.30 17.49 11.50
CA GLU A 787 -36.99 16.27 11.06
C GLU A 787 -36.33 15.65 9.82
N VAL A 788 -36.27 14.32 9.78
CA VAL A 788 -35.69 13.55 8.68
C VAL A 788 -36.77 13.05 7.74
N VAL A 789 -36.93 13.73 6.60
CA VAL A 789 -38.00 13.45 5.63
C VAL A 789 -37.42 12.90 4.32
N ASN A 790 -38.25 12.24 3.51
CA ASN A 790 -37.87 11.82 2.16
C ASN A 790 -37.75 13.06 1.23
N PHE A 791 -36.61 13.18 0.55
CA PHE A 791 -36.31 14.26 -0.39
C PHE A 791 -37.41 14.46 -1.42
N TYR A 792 -37.96 13.39 -2.00
CA TYR A 792 -38.96 13.50 -3.05
C TYR A 792 -40.28 14.12 -2.56
N ARG A 793 -40.64 13.90 -1.28
CA ARG A 793 -41.83 14.51 -0.68
C ARG A 793 -41.64 16.02 -0.54
N ILE A 794 -40.50 16.46 0.00
CA ILE A 794 -40.16 17.88 0.11
C ILE A 794 -40.00 18.52 -1.27
N HIS A 795 -39.38 17.83 -2.23
CA HIS A 795 -39.18 18.36 -3.58
C HIS A 795 -40.51 18.63 -4.29
N ASN A 796 -41.50 17.75 -4.13
CA ASN A 796 -42.83 17.95 -4.68
C ASN A 796 -43.60 19.05 -3.96
N LEU A 797 -43.56 19.10 -2.62
CA LEU A 797 -44.21 20.16 -1.85
C LEU A 797 -43.65 21.55 -2.19
N ASN A 798 -42.32 21.68 -2.26
CA ASN A 798 -41.65 22.95 -2.62
C ASN A 798 -41.95 23.44 -4.05
N LYS A 799 -42.60 22.64 -4.91
CA LYS A 799 -43.10 23.12 -6.22
C LYS A 799 -44.36 23.97 -6.06
N PHE A 800 -45.16 23.74 -5.01
CA PHE A 800 -46.44 24.41 -4.76
C PHE A 800 -46.36 25.51 -3.69
N LEU A 801 -45.34 25.50 -2.83
CA LEU A 801 -45.21 26.46 -1.72
C LEU A 801 -44.59 27.79 -2.15
N VAL A 802 -45.06 28.87 -1.51
CA VAL A 802 -44.51 30.23 -1.66
C VAL A 802 -43.21 30.34 -0.84
N ASN A 803 -43.24 30.08 0.47
CA ASN A 803 -42.04 29.95 1.27
C ASN A 803 -41.52 28.52 1.26
N LYS A 804 -40.42 28.32 0.54
CA LYS A 804 -39.83 27.00 0.35
C LYS A 804 -39.15 26.52 1.63
N VAL A 805 -39.36 25.25 1.93
CA VAL A 805 -38.64 24.52 2.99
C VAL A 805 -37.16 24.48 2.63
N LYS A 806 -36.30 24.95 3.55
CA LYS A 806 -34.83 24.79 3.41
C LYS A 806 -34.42 23.48 4.07
N TYR A 807 -33.63 22.69 3.36
CA TYR A 807 -33.22 21.36 3.79
C TYR A 807 -31.74 21.08 3.45
N GLU A 808 -31.13 20.20 4.23
CA GLU A 808 -29.79 19.66 3.99
C GLU A 808 -29.87 18.15 3.68
N PHE A 809 -29.07 17.67 2.73
CA PHE A 809 -29.04 16.24 2.42
C PHE A 809 -28.32 15.44 3.51
N LEU A 810 -28.95 14.33 3.92
CA LEU A 810 -28.36 13.39 4.87
C LEU A 810 -27.91 12.15 4.13
N LEU A 811 -26.60 11.88 4.16
CA LEU A 811 -26.05 10.64 3.66
C LEU A 811 -26.24 9.54 4.71
N GLN A 812 -27.04 8.51 4.41
CA GLN A 812 -27.20 7.36 5.30
C GLN A 812 -26.44 6.15 4.76
N GLY A 813 -25.78 5.43 5.66
CA GLY A 813 -25.23 4.12 5.33
C GLY A 813 -26.32 3.10 5.02
N ILE A 814 -25.99 2.06 4.26
CA ILE A 814 -26.94 1.02 3.85
C ILE A 814 -27.64 0.31 5.02
N THR A 815 -26.96 0.07 6.14
CA THR A 815 -27.59 -0.52 7.34
C THR A 815 -28.64 0.40 7.97
N ARG A 816 -28.29 1.68 8.17
CA ARG A 816 -29.21 2.66 8.75
C ARG A 816 -30.38 2.97 7.83
N SER A 817 -30.15 2.96 6.51
CA SER A 817 -31.19 3.15 5.51
C SER A 817 -32.19 2.01 5.48
N SER A 818 -31.76 0.76 5.68
CA SER A 818 -32.64 -0.42 5.66
C SER A 818 -33.48 -0.55 6.94
N LEU A 819 -32.94 -0.17 8.10
CA LEU A 819 -33.68 -0.12 9.36
C LEU A 819 -34.78 0.96 9.37
N LYS A 820 -34.62 2.03 8.57
CA LYS A 820 -35.57 3.15 8.47
C LYS A 820 -36.46 3.06 7.22
N ASN A 821 -36.81 1.85 6.81
CA ASN A 821 -37.80 1.62 5.77
C ASN A 821 -39.19 2.03 6.23
N ASN A 822 -40.11 2.22 5.28
CA ASN A 822 -41.48 2.63 5.59
C ASN A 822 -42.34 1.47 6.13
N SER A 823 -41.96 0.22 5.87
CA SER A 823 -42.63 -0.97 6.41
C SER A 823 -41.84 -1.48 7.61
N PHE A 824 -42.52 -1.59 8.75
CA PHE A 824 -41.93 -2.18 9.96
C PHE A 824 -41.76 -3.71 9.83
N LEU A 825 -42.62 -4.40 9.06
CA LEU A 825 -42.49 -5.85 8.78
C LEU A 825 -41.22 -6.13 7.97
N SER A 826 -40.98 -5.34 6.93
CA SER A 826 -39.73 -5.46 6.18
C SER A 826 -38.53 -5.07 7.05
N ALA A 827 -38.61 -4.02 7.87
CA ALA A 827 -37.49 -3.58 8.69
C ALA A 827 -37.14 -4.61 9.79
N SER A 828 -38.14 -5.15 10.49
CA SER A 828 -37.95 -6.14 11.55
C SER A 828 -37.27 -7.41 11.03
N SER A 829 -37.61 -7.84 9.82
CA SER A 829 -36.99 -9.01 9.20
C SER A 829 -35.50 -8.85 8.82
N PHE A 830 -34.94 -7.64 8.90
CA PHE A 830 -33.52 -7.38 8.63
C PHE A 830 -32.65 -7.62 9.86
N GLN A 831 -32.75 -6.75 10.87
CA GLN A 831 -32.00 -6.74 12.13
C GLN A 831 -32.78 -5.97 13.22
N GLU A 832 -32.40 -6.12 14.49
CA GLU A 832 -33.01 -5.42 15.63
C GLU A 832 -34.55 -5.61 15.73
N THR A 833 -35.03 -6.84 15.48
CA THR A 833 -36.46 -7.22 15.46
C THR A 833 -37.26 -6.64 16.63
N ALA A 834 -36.81 -6.91 17.86
CA ALA A 834 -37.50 -6.49 19.08
C ALA A 834 -37.65 -4.98 19.17
N ARG A 835 -36.57 -4.23 18.87
CA ARG A 835 -36.58 -2.77 18.92
C ARG A 835 -37.58 -2.18 17.92
N ILE A 836 -37.59 -2.71 16.69
CA ILE A 836 -38.46 -2.20 15.62
C ILE A 836 -39.92 -2.48 15.93
N LEU A 837 -40.24 -3.69 16.40
CA LEU A 837 -41.61 -4.06 16.75
C LEU A 837 -42.13 -3.26 17.95
N VAL A 838 -41.30 -3.07 18.99
CA VAL A 838 -41.66 -2.22 20.14
C VAL A 838 -41.91 -0.78 19.69
N GLN A 839 -41.05 -0.22 18.84
CA GLN A 839 -41.24 1.14 18.33
C GLN A 839 -42.55 1.25 17.51
N ALA A 840 -42.80 0.30 16.61
CA ALA A 840 -44.02 0.28 15.81
C ALA A 840 -45.28 0.13 16.68
N ALA A 841 -45.23 -0.70 17.73
CA ALA A 841 -46.31 -0.89 18.69
C ALA A 841 -46.60 0.39 19.50
N ILE A 842 -45.57 1.08 19.98
CA ILE A 842 -45.72 2.36 20.70
C ILE A 842 -46.31 3.44 19.79
N GLN A 843 -45.93 3.45 18.50
CA GLN A 843 -46.39 4.43 17.52
C GLN A 843 -47.75 4.09 16.90
N GLY A 844 -48.26 2.87 17.10
CA GLY A 844 -49.45 2.39 16.42
C GLY A 844 -49.30 2.36 14.88
N GLU A 845 -48.11 2.01 14.36
CA GLU A 845 -47.84 2.03 12.92
C GLU A 845 -48.66 0.97 12.17
N GLU A 846 -49.30 1.38 11.07
CA GLU A 846 -50.00 0.50 10.14
C GLU A 846 -49.16 0.25 8.87
N ASP A 847 -49.09 -1.01 8.41
CA ASP A 847 -48.35 -1.39 7.21
C ASP A 847 -49.29 -1.74 6.04
N TRP A 848 -49.04 -1.12 4.90
CA TRP A 848 -49.86 -1.25 3.69
C TRP A 848 -49.38 -2.36 2.75
N ILE A 849 -48.32 -3.11 3.10
CA ILE A 849 -47.90 -4.35 2.40
C ILE A 849 -47.63 -4.10 0.90
N VAL A 850 -46.98 -2.98 0.57
CA VAL A 850 -46.74 -2.55 -0.83
C VAL A 850 -45.42 -3.08 -1.38
N GLY A 851 -44.49 -3.50 -0.52
CA GLY A 851 -43.16 -3.92 -0.92
C GLY A 851 -43.09 -5.40 -1.30
N LEU A 852 -41.87 -5.83 -1.64
CA LEU A 852 -41.63 -7.23 -1.99
C LEU A 852 -41.68 -8.13 -0.75
N LYS A 853 -41.06 -7.69 0.33
CA LYS A 853 -40.76 -8.56 1.45
C LYS A 853 -41.96 -8.83 2.35
N GLU A 854 -42.83 -7.84 2.54
CA GLU A 854 -44.04 -8.03 3.32
C GLU A 854 -44.97 -9.05 2.64
N ASN A 855 -45.08 -8.97 1.30
CA ASN A 855 -45.84 -9.94 0.51
C ASN A 855 -45.25 -11.35 0.59
N ILE A 856 -43.92 -11.50 0.57
CA ILE A 856 -43.27 -12.81 0.77
C ILE A 856 -43.56 -13.38 2.15
N ILE A 857 -43.45 -12.56 3.21
CA ILE A 857 -43.71 -12.99 4.60
C ILE A 857 -45.15 -13.48 4.76
N LEU A 858 -46.10 -12.83 4.10
CA LEU A 858 -47.52 -13.16 4.15
C LEU A 858 -47.97 -14.21 3.13
N GLY A 859 -47.06 -14.72 2.28
CA GLY A 859 -47.39 -15.68 1.23
C GLY A 859 -48.26 -15.13 0.09
N ARG A 860 -48.23 -13.81 -0.13
CA ARG A 860 -48.96 -13.13 -1.22
C ARG A 860 -48.09 -13.00 -2.48
N LEU A 861 -48.74 -12.75 -3.62
CA LEU A 861 -48.05 -12.43 -4.86
C LEU A 861 -47.18 -11.18 -4.67
N ILE A 862 -45.93 -11.26 -5.09
CA ILE A 862 -45.01 -10.13 -5.03
C ILE A 862 -45.34 -9.09 -6.10
N PRO A 863 -45.27 -7.78 -5.80
CA PRO A 863 -45.69 -6.72 -6.72
C PRO A 863 -44.60 -6.40 -7.76
N VAL A 864 -44.07 -7.42 -8.42
CA VAL A 864 -42.99 -7.42 -9.42
C VAL A 864 -43.20 -8.57 -10.40
N GLY A 865 -42.74 -8.39 -11.65
CA GLY A 865 -42.80 -9.45 -12.67
C GLY A 865 -44.24 -9.85 -12.96
N THR A 866 -44.53 -11.16 -12.91
CA THR A 866 -45.86 -11.73 -13.15
C THR A 866 -46.90 -11.38 -12.07
N GLY A 867 -46.48 -10.82 -10.94
CA GLY A 867 -47.41 -10.35 -9.91
C GLY A 867 -47.87 -8.91 -10.09
N ILE A 868 -47.43 -8.22 -11.15
CA ILE A 868 -48.01 -6.98 -11.68
C ILE A 868 -48.83 -7.35 -12.90
#